data_AF-A0A522T612-F1
#
_entry.id   AF-A0A522T612-F1
#
_cell.length_a   1.000
_cell.length_b   1.000
_cell.length_c   1.000
_cell.angle_alpha   90.00
_cell.angle_beta   90.00
_cell.angle_gamma   90.00
#
_symmetry.space_group_name_H-M   'P 1'
#
loop_
_entity.id
_entity.type
_entity.pdbx_description
1 polymer ?
#
loop_
_entity_poly.entity_id
_entity_poly.type
_entity_poly.pdbx_seq_one_letter_code
_entity_poly.pdbx_strand_id
1 'polypeptide(L)'
;MRGASVATVYAYSGYTVPLQPNDATVSTLQMPVEATITAKDWNGATLRTTAETWNNPREMASKEITEDDGKVSEQTYFYDANEQQTERDEYDYGSGAPGALTRVTLHTYGCAPGVHIVDRPTVVEIEGSSRTVTAETEYAYDQSPLVASGATDGRDPAYGAGRGITARCNLTTLTKVNYTGNISESFTYDDAGNRLTHADGNGNTTSFAYSSSDQAAYLTQITLPNTTTAGKTVQHSFTMAYDNTTGLETSRTDVQNATTTSFTYSDPLDRLTGQNNPDGGKITYAYTANSVETKKLAINSAWTDAFAHWGGLGSADRKLTYNGTNWDTTDTAFDGEQMPLYVSYPYFSSGIGSTKATSNSTEPGDTTAFDGLGRPTQILHSDGGTMTIAYSGPNRTVTDAAGRAREEFYDALGRLAEVKEFTDASGDGYATYYGYGSLDDLKAVTQGSETRTFDYDNLNRLVDAINPEGGTVDYTYDNDGNLIKQQDANGTIENYTYDALNRLRARSYTVSGKTAATPAVEIDYDIDSTGAATDYATGRMTRVISGSTSIGMDQYDAMGRLQTYDTVVSSQTYHTSLRYDYLGDAEWEELPDGREIDATTDYEGRAKFLSDQTAKYDFLHYRTYSPAGGLSEEEFGNGLVGYVDYNSRLQPVQISVKNPSDPSDNTWRMNLSIGYTEAGVQTADNGNVVSLTDALGNASQNYTMNYDHLNRLLSWSMGGGTSCQFAIDQYGNLGLSSGSGCAMLSGLSFNGNNQIVGYTYDASGDLLTDNAGSNYAWDGNSQLVNFYTGGASGSYVYDGLLRRVEKAADSVTTVYARDALGNVVASLTNGVWTDYVWANPPGAGNRMAAAPASPDAERIAAVVGSGVGTVYYFHTDQVGTTRAVTDENGNNVATCGQNATYPNGSFLTYGPFGMPTGCTQTATPILFTGHELDSESNLSQFQYRKYAALEARWATPDPAGVNGPPAPSPNGFDLGPAAAGAPGDLEPESPVASLATLPGFGLPLGGVDPLEPQTWNPYAYVGNTPVVFVDPSGRWWGCVAMSVGALGFGLAGLATADPFLGAIGWSLGAHALACHFVM
;
A
#
# COMPACT_ATOMS: atom_id res chain seq x y z
N MET A 1 6.52 -19.09 25.87
CA MET A 1 6.70 -19.55 27.27
C MET A 1 5.34 -19.87 27.89
N ARG A 2 5.00 -21.13 28.23
CA ARG A 2 3.75 -21.47 28.93
C ARG A 2 3.96 -21.44 30.45
N GLY A 3 3.09 -20.73 31.18
CA GLY A 3 3.08 -20.69 32.66
C GLY A 3 3.77 -19.49 33.31
N ALA A 4 4.18 -18.48 32.53
CA ALA A 4 4.58 -17.18 33.05
C ALA A 4 3.33 -16.38 33.46
N SER A 5 3.40 -15.62 34.54
CA SER A 5 2.35 -14.70 34.97
C SER A 5 2.90 -13.28 34.97
N VAL A 6 2.30 -12.40 34.17
CA VAL A 6 2.54 -10.96 34.23
C VAL A 6 1.57 -10.35 35.24
N ALA A 7 1.91 -9.18 35.77
CA ALA A 7 1.10 -8.51 36.77
C ALA A 7 1.01 -7.01 36.50
N THR A 8 -0.22 -6.50 36.42
CA THR A 8 -0.50 -5.07 36.44
C THR A 8 -1.11 -4.73 37.79
N VAL A 9 -0.45 -3.86 38.55
CA VAL A 9 -0.86 -3.45 39.89
C VAL A 9 -1.51 -2.07 39.79
N TYR A 10 -2.79 -2.00 40.15
CA TYR A 10 -3.55 -0.76 40.25
C TYR A 10 -3.60 -0.30 41.70
N ALA A 11 -3.20 0.94 41.96
CA ALA A 11 -3.43 1.60 43.24
C ALA A 11 -4.41 2.75 43.05
N TYR A 12 -5.31 2.92 44.02
CA TYR A 12 -6.36 3.94 43.99
C TYR A 12 -6.18 4.90 45.16
N SER A 13 -6.53 6.17 44.93
CA SER A 13 -6.64 7.19 45.98
C SER A 13 -8.10 7.58 46.18
N GLY A 14 -8.50 7.91 47.42
CA GLY A 14 -9.89 8.20 47.75
C GLY A 14 -10.15 9.70 47.84
N TYR A 15 -11.05 10.23 47.01
CA TYR A 15 -11.49 11.63 47.06
C TYR A 15 -12.84 11.76 47.75
N THR A 16 -12.96 12.70 48.68
CA THR A 16 -14.24 12.99 49.35
C THR A 16 -15.14 13.78 48.42
N VAL A 17 -16.29 13.21 48.07
CA VAL A 17 -17.29 13.88 47.24
C VAL A 17 -18.21 14.72 48.13
N PRO A 18 -18.49 16.00 47.81
CA PRO A 18 -19.54 16.75 48.46
C PRO A 18 -20.88 16.02 48.30
N LEU A 19 -21.63 15.86 49.40
CA LEU A 19 -22.98 15.28 49.33
C LEU A 19 -23.85 16.11 48.38
N GLN A 20 -24.63 15.44 47.53
CA GLN A 20 -25.64 16.14 46.75
C GLN A 20 -26.61 16.86 47.71
N PRO A 21 -27.18 18.02 47.33
CA PRO A 21 -27.96 18.89 48.23
C PRO A 21 -29.15 18.22 48.94
N ASN A 22 -29.51 17.00 48.54
CA ASN A 22 -30.72 16.29 48.95
C ASN A 22 -30.40 15.06 49.83
N ASP A 23 -29.13 14.73 50.03
CA ASP A 23 -28.72 13.47 50.68
C ASP A 23 -28.33 13.73 52.14
N ALA A 24 -29.31 13.63 53.04
CA ALA A 24 -29.16 14.03 54.44
C ALA A 24 -28.63 12.92 55.37
N THR A 25 -28.29 11.72 54.86
CA THR A 25 -28.13 10.54 55.75
C THR A 25 -26.98 9.56 55.47
N VAL A 26 -25.95 9.90 54.67
CA VAL A 26 -24.83 8.96 54.44
C VAL A 26 -23.47 9.58 54.78
N SER A 27 -22.61 8.77 55.41
CA SER A 27 -21.18 9.03 55.63
C SER A 27 -20.50 9.49 54.34
N THR A 28 -19.55 10.42 54.46
CA THR A 28 -18.68 10.91 53.36
C THR A 28 -18.37 9.83 52.33
N LEU A 29 -18.97 9.92 51.14
CA LEU A 29 -18.72 8.98 50.05
C LEU A 29 -17.31 9.27 49.52
N GLN A 30 -16.43 8.26 49.52
CA GLN A 30 -15.15 8.34 48.82
C GLN A 30 -15.30 7.70 47.45
N MET A 31 -14.96 8.45 46.40
CA MET A 31 -14.79 7.88 45.06
C MET A 31 -13.32 7.50 44.88
N PRO A 32 -13.00 6.23 44.57
CA PRO A 32 -11.65 5.84 44.22
C PRO A 32 -11.33 6.38 42.82
N VAL A 33 -10.23 7.09 42.69
CA VAL A 33 -9.60 7.38 41.39
C VAL A 33 -8.29 6.62 41.29
N GLU A 34 -7.92 6.24 40.08
CA GLU A 34 -6.65 5.60 39.81
C GLU A 34 -5.50 6.54 40.19
N ALA A 35 -4.51 6.02 40.90
CA ALA A 35 -3.36 6.80 41.37
C ALA A 35 -2.06 6.31 40.72
N THR A 36 -1.88 4.99 40.64
CA THR A 36 -0.74 4.41 39.92
C THR A 36 -1.12 3.12 39.24
N ILE A 37 -0.64 2.92 38.02
CA ILE A 37 -0.65 1.66 37.28
C ILE A 37 0.80 1.20 37.15
N THR A 38 1.14 0.04 37.70
CA THR A 38 2.48 -0.54 37.56
C THR A 38 2.40 -1.84 36.78
N ALA A 39 2.86 -1.83 35.54
CA ALA A 39 3.01 -3.02 34.71
C ALA A 39 4.34 -3.71 35.01
N LYS A 40 4.31 -5.02 35.20
CA LYS A 40 5.48 -5.83 35.55
C LYS A 40 5.69 -6.97 34.57
N ASP A 41 6.96 -7.29 34.35
CA ASP A 41 7.36 -8.47 33.62
C ASP A 41 7.05 -9.77 34.39
N TRP A 42 7.33 -10.90 33.76
CA TRP A 42 7.12 -12.24 34.34
C TRP A 42 8.06 -12.57 35.51
N ASN A 43 9.13 -11.80 35.71
CA ASN A 43 10.02 -11.89 36.88
C ASN A 43 9.60 -10.95 38.03
N GLY A 44 8.57 -10.13 37.82
CA GLY A 44 8.10 -9.12 38.76
C GLY A 44 8.90 -7.82 38.73
N ALA A 45 9.80 -7.62 37.76
CA ALA A 45 10.45 -6.35 37.49
C ALA A 45 9.44 -5.37 36.88
N THR A 46 9.58 -4.08 37.20
CA THR A 46 8.66 -3.04 36.69
C THR A 46 9.08 -2.63 35.29
N LEU A 47 8.15 -2.70 34.34
CA LEU A 47 8.35 -2.27 32.95
C LEU A 47 7.95 -0.81 32.76
N ARG A 48 6.82 -0.43 33.38
CA ARG A 48 6.28 0.93 33.31
C ARG A 48 5.48 1.23 34.56
N THR A 49 5.61 2.46 35.05
CA THR A 49 4.72 3.02 36.05
C THR A 49 4.04 4.26 35.48
N THR A 50 2.71 4.24 35.44
CA THR A 50 1.89 5.43 35.17
C THR A 50 1.43 5.98 36.50
N ALA A 51 1.76 7.23 36.81
CA ALA A 51 1.27 7.94 37.98
C ALA A 51 0.25 9.00 37.54
N GLU A 52 -0.94 8.98 38.14
CA GLU A 52 -2.02 9.92 37.84
C GLU A 52 -2.30 10.79 39.05
N THR A 53 -2.24 12.10 38.85
CA THR A 53 -2.62 13.09 39.86
C THR A 53 -3.95 13.70 39.48
N TRP A 54 -4.88 13.79 40.42
CA TRP A 54 -6.24 14.29 40.19
C TRP A 54 -6.49 15.55 41.03
N ASN A 55 -7.16 16.54 40.47
CA ASN A 55 -7.65 17.67 41.26
C ASN A 55 -8.90 17.25 42.06
N ASN A 56 -9.74 16.44 41.43
CA ASN A 56 -10.97 15.86 41.99
C ASN A 56 -11.36 14.59 41.18
N PRO A 57 -12.44 13.87 41.52
CA PRO A 57 -12.85 12.64 40.82
C PRO A 57 -13.14 12.71 39.31
N ARG A 58 -13.15 13.91 38.72
CA ARG A 58 -13.53 14.18 37.33
C ARG A 58 -12.43 14.90 36.53
N GLU A 59 -11.45 15.48 37.21
CA GLU A 59 -10.42 16.32 36.60
C GLU A 59 -9.04 15.77 36.94
N MET A 60 -8.38 15.17 35.94
CA MET A 60 -7.01 14.67 36.06
C MET A 60 -6.05 15.86 35.90
N ALA A 61 -5.22 16.14 36.89
CA ALA A 61 -4.25 17.24 36.84
C ALA A 61 -3.02 16.88 35.99
N SER A 62 -2.50 15.65 36.14
CA SER A 62 -1.37 15.17 35.35
C SER A 62 -1.31 13.65 35.27
N LYS A 63 -0.61 13.17 34.24
CA LYS A 63 -0.28 11.78 33.98
C LYS A 63 1.21 11.67 33.67
N GLU A 64 1.97 11.08 34.58
CA GLU A 64 3.40 10.86 34.43
C GLU A 64 3.67 9.38 34.07
N ILE A 65 4.49 9.13 33.06
CA ILE A 65 4.90 7.78 32.66
C ILE A 65 6.39 7.65 32.95
N THR A 66 6.75 6.74 33.86
CA THR A 66 8.12 6.32 34.12
C THR A 66 8.38 4.95 33.51
N GLU A 67 9.35 4.87 32.62
CA GLU A 67 9.78 3.63 31.97
C GLU A 67 10.89 2.91 32.79
N ASP A 68 11.19 1.66 32.44
CA ASP A 68 12.17 0.81 33.14
C ASP A 68 13.62 1.29 33.05
N ASP A 69 13.96 2.10 32.05
CA ASP A 69 15.26 2.77 31.90
C ASP A 69 15.38 4.08 32.71
N GLY A 70 14.32 4.46 33.43
CA GLY A 70 14.26 5.69 34.23
C GLY A 70 13.95 6.97 33.44
N LYS A 71 13.56 6.84 32.16
CA LYS A 71 12.98 7.96 31.42
C LYS A 71 11.57 8.25 31.92
N VAL A 72 11.25 9.54 31.99
CA VAL A 72 9.97 10.04 32.49
C VAL A 72 9.38 11.01 31.47
N SER A 73 8.12 10.81 31.10
CA SER A 73 7.31 11.78 30.34
C SER A 73 6.10 12.22 31.15
N GLU A 74 5.48 13.34 30.78
CA GLU A 74 4.33 13.88 31.50
C GLU A 74 3.30 14.47 30.52
N GLN A 75 2.03 14.34 30.90
CA GLN A 75 0.94 15.14 30.37
C GLN A 75 0.31 15.92 31.51
N THR A 76 0.03 17.21 31.33
CA THR A 76 -0.74 18.01 32.30
C THR A 76 -2.01 18.54 31.67
N TYR A 77 -3.06 18.70 32.48
CA TYR A 77 -4.37 19.11 32.00
C TYR A 77 -4.93 20.24 32.87
N PHE A 78 -5.59 21.19 32.22
CA PHE A 78 -6.25 22.32 32.85
C PHE A 78 -7.71 22.38 32.47
N TYR A 79 -8.55 22.85 33.38
CA TYR A 79 -10.00 22.86 33.22
C TYR A 79 -10.58 24.23 33.54
N ASP A 80 -11.72 24.55 32.92
CA ASP A 80 -12.50 25.75 33.26
C ASP A 80 -13.46 25.52 34.44
N ALA A 81 -14.30 26.52 34.73
CA ALA A 81 -15.29 26.44 35.82
C ALA A 81 -16.45 25.44 35.56
N ASN A 82 -16.57 24.90 34.34
CA ASN A 82 -17.57 23.92 33.95
C ASN A 82 -17.01 22.49 33.88
N GLU A 83 -15.81 22.23 34.42
CA GLU A 83 -15.11 20.94 34.40
C GLU A 83 -14.66 20.51 32.98
N GLN A 84 -14.41 21.47 32.07
CA GLN A 84 -14.05 21.19 30.66
C GLN A 84 -12.56 21.42 30.42
N GLN A 85 -11.88 20.53 29.70
CA GLN A 85 -10.43 20.59 29.50
C GLN A 85 -10.05 21.75 28.55
N THR A 86 -9.44 22.82 29.05
CA THR A 86 -9.04 23.99 28.26
C THR A 86 -7.62 23.92 27.71
N GLU A 87 -6.73 23.17 28.35
CA GLU A 87 -5.31 23.07 27.96
C GLU A 87 -4.80 21.67 28.28
N ARG A 88 -4.01 21.10 27.36
CA ARG A 88 -3.23 19.88 27.56
C ARG A 88 -1.79 20.13 27.11
N ASP A 89 -0.85 19.97 28.03
CA ASP A 89 0.59 20.09 27.76
C ASP A 89 1.20 18.69 27.74
N GLU A 90 1.97 18.39 26.69
CA GLU A 90 2.62 17.10 26.47
C GLU A 90 4.14 17.28 26.45
N TYR A 91 4.83 16.59 27.36
CA TYR A 91 6.26 16.67 27.58
C TYR A 91 6.99 15.43 27.09
N ASP A 92 8.16 15.61 26.50
CA ASP A 92 9.04 14.54 26.06
C ASP A 92 9.65 13.74 27.23
N TYR A 93 10.39 12.68 26.93
CA TYR A 93 11.13 11.90 27.91
C TYR A 93 12.35 12.68 28.46
N GLY A 94 12.47 12.77 29.77
CA GLY A 94 13.67 13.24 30.48
C GLY A 94 14.24 12.19 31.42
N SER A 95 15.49 12.37 31.88
CA SER A 95 16.15 11.41 32.78
C SER A 95 15.77 11.70 34.24
N GLY A 96 14.97 10.82 34.84
CA GLY A 96 14.50 10.93 36.23
C GLY A 96 13.49 12.05 36.50
N ALA A 97 13.07 12.79 35.47
CA ALA A 97 12.03 13.82 35.48
C ALA A 97 11.54 14.06 34.04
N PRO A 98 10.34 14.62 33.83
CA PRO A 98 9.83 14.96 32.49
C PRO A 98 10.80 15.80 31.67
N GLY A 99 10.80 15.58 30.35
CA GLY A 99 11.61 16.28 29.37
C GLY A 99 11.07 17.66 28.98
N ALA A 100 11.41 18.10 27.77
CA ALA A 100 10.96 19.39 27.26
C ALA A 100 9.48 19.36 26.86
N LEU A 101 8.80 20.51 26.94
CA LEU A 101 7.46 20.67 26.38
C LEU A 101 7.51 20.48 24.85
N THR A 102 6.69 19.59 24.32
CA THR A 102 6.66 19.25 22.89
C THR A 102 5.45 19.85 22.19
N ARG A 103 4.28 19.78 22.84
CA ARG A 103 3.00 20.20 22.27
C ARG A 103 2.07 20.74 23.36
N VAL A 104 1.32 21.78 23.02
CA VAL A 104 0.17 22.28 23.80
C VAL A 104 -1.07 22.21 22.92
N THR A 105 -2.18 21.69 23.45
CA THR A 105 -3.50 21.74 22.82
C THR A 105 -4.43 22.60 23.66
N LEU A 106 -4.96 23.66 23.08
CA LEU A 106 -5.89 24.58 23.73
C LEU A 106 -7.30 24.38 23.17
N HIS A 107 -8.29 24.42 24.06
CA HIS A 107 -9.71 24.39 23.72
C HIS A 107 -10.40 25.62 24.29
N THR A 108 -11.09 26.36 23.43
CA THR A 108 -12.08 27.35 23.84
C THR A 108 -13.46 26.78 23.55
N TYR A 109 -14.27 26.59 24.59
CA TYR A 109 -15.62 26.09 24.45
C TYR A 109 -16.64 27.21 24.28
N GLY A 110 -17.67 26.92 23.47
CA GLY A 110 -18.79 27.80 23.29
C GLY A 110 -19.94 27.09 22.58
N CYS A 111 -21.07 27.00 23.26
CA CYS A 111 -22.40 26.95 22.68
C CYS A 111 -23.39 27.09 23.84
N ALA A 112 -24.57 27.63 23.57
CA ALA A 112 -25.66 27.96 24.49
C ALA A 112 -25.57 27.43 25.96
N PRO A 113 -24.81 28.10 26.84
CA PRO A 113 -24.64 27.66 28.24
C PRO A 113 -25.95 27.73 29.04
N GLY A 114 -26.91 28.54 28.57
CA GLY A 114 -28.26 28.61 29.15
C GLY A 114 -29.15 27.39 28.89
N VAL A 115 -28.75 26.45 28.02
CA VAL A 115 -29.45 25.19 27.74
C VAL A 115 -28.61 23.95 28.06
N HIS A 116 -27.50 24.12 28.81
CA HIS A 116 -26.62 23.06 29.30
C HIS A 116 -25.87 22.25 28.23
N ILE A 117 -25.62 22.83 27.04
CA ILE A 117 -24.69 22.28 26.05
C ILE A 117 -23.40 23.10 26.14
N VAL A 118 -22.45 22.68 26.97
CA VAL A 118 -21.25 23.48 27.25
C VAL A 118 -20.00 22.96 26.53
N ASP A 119 -19.98 21.69 26.12
CA ASP A 119 -18.85 20.89 25.63
C ASP A 119 -18.49 21.05 24.15
N ARG A 120 -19.15 21.97 23.46
CA ARG A 120 -18.89 22.22 22.04
C ARG A 120 -17.72 23.20 21.87
N PRO A 121 -16.59 22.80 21.25
CA PRO A 121 -15.45 23.69 21.07
C PRO A 121 -15.77 24.76 20.02
N THR A 122 -15.45 26.03 20.30
CA THR A 122 -15.47 27.12 19.31
C THR A 122 -14.11 27.37 18.67
N VAL A 123 -13.02 27.07 19.37
CA VAL A 123 -11.66 27.18 18.86
C VAL A 123 -10.83 26.03 19.43
N VAL A 124 -10.02 25.39 18.59
CA VAL A 124 -8.95 24.47 18.98
C VAL A 124 -7.64 24.98 18.41
N GLU A 125 -6.66 25.26 19.26
CA GLU A 125 -5.33 25.70 18.87
C GLU A 125 -4.29 24.64 19.25
N ILE A 126 -3.27 24.48 18.42
CA ILE A 126 -2.07 23.72 18.74
C ILE A 126 -0.90 24.69 18.80
N GLU A 127 -0.14 24.64 19.88
CA GLU A 127 1.09 25.40 20.02
C GLU A 127 2.32 24.49 20.06
N GLY A 128 3.43 25.01 19.54
CA GLY A 128 4.74 24.40 19.70
C GLY A 128 5.38 24.70 21.05
N SER A 129 6.57 24.15 21.27
CA SER A 129 7.36 24.30 22.51
C SER A 129 7.63 25.76 22.92
N SER A 130 7.59 26.71 21.98
CA SER A 130 7.71 28.16 22.22
C SER A 130 6.41 28.87 22.59
N ARG A 131 5.28 28.15 22.74
CA ARG A 131 3.93 28.71 22.93
C ARG A 131 3.51 29.68 21.83
N THR A 132 3.81 29.27 20.60
CA THR A 132 3.40 29.92 19.37
C THR A 132 2.39 29.02 18.68
N VAL A 133 1.22 29.57 18.32
CA VAL A 133 0.17 28.85 17.59
C VAL A 133 0.71 28.39 16.23
N THR A 134 0.65 27.09 15.98
CA THR A 134 1.08 26.44 14.74
C THR A 134 -0.12 25.95 13.91
N ALA A 135 -1.25 25.65 14.55
CA ALA A 135 -2.52 25.36 13.87
C ALA A 135 -3.70 25.88 14.70
N GLU A 136 -4.77 26.28 14.02
CA GLU A 136 -6.00 26.74 14.65
C GLU A 136 -7.21 26.30 13.80
N THR A 137 -8.24 25.78 14.48
CA THR A 137 -9.54 25.46 13.89
C THR A 137 -10.65 26.14 14.68
N GLU A 138 -11.47 26.91 13.99
CA GLU A 138 -12.65 27.59 14.52
C GLU A 138 -13.93 26.85 14.12
N TYR A 139 -14.92 26.85 15.02
CA TYR A 139 -16.21 26.20 14.83
C TYR A 139 -17.35 27.20 15.11
N ALA A 140 -18.31 27.28 14.20
CA ALA A 140 -19.53 28.05 14.37
C ALA A 140 -20.75 27.13 14.39
N TYR A 141 -21.68 27.41 15.29
CA TYR A 141 -22.84 26.58 15.55
C TYR A 141 -24.16 27.31 15.31
N ASP A 142 -25.17 26.52 14.93
CA ASP A 142 -26.56 26.89 14.71
C ASP A 142 -26.80 27.92 13.60
N GLN A 143 -27.84 27.69 12.80
CA GLN A 143 -28.28 28.60 11.75
C GLN A 143 -29.69 29.12 12.00
N SER A 144 -30.03 30.29 11.45
CA SER A 144 -31.37 30.85 11.52
C SER A 144 -31.76 31.55 10.21
N PRO A 145 -32.94 31.25 9.61
CA PRO A 145 -33.92 30.23 10.02
C PRO A 145 -33.57 28.81 9.56
N LEU A 146 -34.14 27.78 10.21
CA LEU A 146 -34.03 26.37 9.80
C LEU A 146 -35.10 25.98 8.76
N VAL A 147 -34.79 24.99 7.92
CA VAL A 147 -35.73 24.39 6.95
C VAL A 147 -36.59 23.34 7.67
N ALA A 148 -37.90 23.30 7.38
CA ALA A 148 -38.78 22.30 8.00
C ALA A 148 -38.55 20.89 7.41
N SER A 149 -38.20 19.92 8.25
CA SER A 149 -38.04 18.49 7.94
C SER A 149 -39.36 17.79 7.59
N GLY A 150 -40.48 18.31 8.13
CA GLY A 150 -41.78 17.63 8.09
C GLY A 150 -41.99 16.60 9.21
N ALA A 151 -40.96 16.25 9.99
CA ALA A 151 -40.99 15.24 11.06
C ALA A 151 -41.89 15.67 12.24
N THR A 152 -42.95 14.95 12.59
CA THR A 152 -43.84 15.29 13.73
C THR A 152 -43.36 14.76 15.08
N ASP A 153 -42.56 13.68 15.10
CA ASP A 153 -41.93 13.09 16.30
C ASP A 153 -40.43 13.43 16.34
N GLY A 154 -39.83 13.51 17.53
CA GLY A 154 -38.41 13.87 17.70
C GLY A 154 -38.11 15.38 17.64
N ARG A 155 -39.06 16.22 17.22
CA ARG A 155 -38.96 17.67 17.47
C ARG A 155 -39.03 17.92 18.98
N ASP A 156 -38.10 18.72 19.52
CA ASP A 156 -38.35 19.38 20.79
C ASP A 156 -39.60 20.26 20.62
N PRO A 157 -40.76 19.90 21.19
CA PRO A 157 -41.99 20.67 21.03
C PRO A 157 -41.85 22.08 21.63
N ALA A 158 -40.80 22.33 22.42
CA ALA A 158 -40.46 23.62 23.01
C ALA A 158 -39.60 24.51 22.10
N TYR A 159 -39.06 24.02 20.98
CA TYR A 159 -38.29 24.83 20.03
C TYR A 159 -39.17 25.90 19.40
N GLY A 160 -38.87 27.17 19.67
CA GLY A 160 -39.67 28.32 19.23
C GLY A 160 -41.02 28.50 19.95
N ALA A 161 -41.44 27.60 20.84
CA ALA A 161 -42.74 27.65 21.53
C ALA A 161 -42.70 28.47 22.84
N GLY A 162 -42.17 29.70 22.78
CA GLY A 162 -42.29 30.69 23.86
C GLY A 162 -41.48 30.41 25.14
N ARG A 163 -40.59 29.40 25.17
CA ARG A 163 -39.63 29.15 26.27
C ARG A 163 -38.21 29.65 26.01
N GLY A 164 -37.91 30.21 24.83
CA GLY A 164 -36.63 30.83 24.52
C GLY A 164 -35.45 29.87 24.22
N ILE A 165 -35.71 28.57 24.04
CA ILE A 165 -34.71 27.57 23.63
C ILE A 165 -34.64 27.59 22.10
N THR A 166 -33.51 28.06 21.54
CA THR A 166 -33.31 28.24 20.09
C THR A 166 -32.03 27.59 19.55
N ALA A 167 -31.19 27.03 20.41
CA ALA A 167 -29.88 26.48 20.07
C ALA A 167 -29.87 24.95 20.12
N ARG A 168 -29.23 24.31 19.14
CA ARG A 168 -28.99 22.86 19.06
C ARG A 168 -27.51 22.51 18.99
N CYS A 169 -26.68 23.51 18.78
CA CYS A 169 -25.26 23.37 18.55
C CYS A 169 -24.91 22.51 17.33
N ASN A 170 -25.71 22.60 16.27
CA ASN A 170 -25.39 21.96 14.99
C ASN A 170 -24.22 22.70 14.36
N LEU A 171 -23.15 22.01 13.96
CA LEU A 171 -21.96 22.63 13.37
C LEU A 171 -22.28 23.24 12.00
N THR A 172 -22.32 24.55 11.88
CA THR A 172 -22.66 25.26 10.63
C THR A 172 -21.46 25.69 9.81
N THR A 173 -20.31 25.91 10.45
CA THR A 173 -19.07 26.29 9.77
C THR A 173 -17.90 25.72 10.53
N LEU A 174 -16.95 25.14 9.80
CA LEU A 174 -15.64 24.76 10.30
C LEU A 174 -14.61 25.57 9.51
N THR A 175 -13.77 26.34 10.19
CA THR A 175 -12.77 27.18 9.57
C THR A 175 -11.38 26.78 10.04
N LYS A 176 -10.52 26.37 9.12
CA LYS A 176 -9.11 26.13 9.40
C LYS A 176 -8.32 27.39 9.06
N VAL A 177 -7.60 27.92 10.04
CA VAL A 177 -6.86 29.18 9.89
C VAL A 177 -5.52 28.90 9.23
N ASN A 178 -5.29 29.53 8.07
CA ASN A 178 -4.03 29.47 7.35
C ASN A 178 -3.53 30.90 7.13
N TYR A 179 -2.24 31.14 7.35
CA TYR A 179 -1.63 32.48 7.20
C TYR A 179 -1.78 33.07 5.79
N THR A 180 -2.05 32.25 4.78
CA THR A 180 -2.33 32.66 3.39
C THR A 180 -3.81 32.90 3.11
N GLY A 181 -4.72 32.51 4.01
CA GLY A 181 -6.17 32.68 3.92
C GLY A 181 -6.94 31.54 4.58
N ASN A 182 -7.97 31.86 5.36
CA ASN A 182 -8.78 30.86 6.06
C ASN A 182 -9.56 29.98 5.07
N ILE A 183 -9.58 28.67 5.33
CA ILE A 183 -10.35 27.68 4.58
C ILE A 183 -11.59 27.35 5.40
N SER A 184 -12.78 27.46 4.81
CA SER A 184 -14.04 27.22 5.52
C SER A 184 -14.92 26.23 4.79
N GLU A 185 -15.40 25.25 5.53
CA GLU A 185 -16.48 24.36 5.10
C GLU A 185 -17.78 24.81 5.75
N SER A 186 -18.91 24.63 5.07
CA SER A 186 -20.21 25.03 5.62
C SER A 186 -21.25 23.93 5.51
N PHE A 187 -22.13 23.89 6.51
CA PHE A 187 -23.16 22.87 6.65
C PHE A 187 -24.50 23.54 6.90
N THR A 188 -25.56 22.98 6.33
CA THR A 188 -26.93 23.41 6.63
C THR A 188 -27.74 22.25 7.18
N TYR A 189 -28.76 22.57 7.99
CA TYR A 189 -29.57 21.58 8.68
C TYR A 189 -31.07 21.87 8.59
N ASP A 190 -31.87 20.82 8.68
CA ASP A 190 -33.31 20.94 8.90
C ASP A 190 -33.66 21.18 10.38
N ASP A 191 -34.94 21.34 10.66
CA ASP A 191 -35.47 21.52 12.00
C ASP A 191 -35.57 20.22 12.83
N ALA A 192 -35.09 19.08 12.33
CA ALA A 192 -34.84 17.86 13.09
C ALA A 192 -33.34 17.68 13.44
N GLY A 193 -32.44 18.46 12.82
CA GLY A 193 -31.00 18.36 13.00
C GLY A 193 -30.30 17.51 11.94
N ASN A 194 -31.01 17.11 10.89
CA ASN A 194 -30.42 16.40 9.77
C ASN A 194 -29.65 17.37 8.86
N ARG A 195 -28.46 16.98 8.41
CA ARG A 195 -27.60 17.78 7.51
C ARG A 195 -28.17 17.79 6.10
N LEU A 196 -28.55 18.95 5.57
CA LEU A 196 -29.12 19.10 4.22
C LEU A 196 -28.05 19.37 3.16
N THR A 197 -27.01 20.12 3.50
CA THR A 197 -25.91 20.41 2.57
C THR A 197 -24.57 20.42 3.30
N HIS A 198 -23.51 20.15 2.54
CA HIS A 198 -22.13 20.39 2.90
C HIS A 198 -21.44 21.06 1.70
N ALA A 199 -20.91 22.26 1.89
CA ALA A 199 -20.03 22.90 0.93
C ALA A 199 -18.58 22.78 1.41
N ASP A 200 -17.72 22.26 0.55
CA ASP A 200 -16.28 22.12 0.80
C ASP A 200 -15.56 23.50 0.80
N GLY A 201 -14.24 23.49 0.99
CA GLY A 201 -13.41 24.70 1.03
C GLY A 201 -13.35 25.47 -0.28
N ASN A 202 -13.62 24.82 -1.42
CA ASN A 202 -13.79 25.44 -2.74
C ASN A 202 -15.25 25.89 -3.00
N GLY A 203 -16.20 25.55 -2.13
CA GLY A 203 -17.61 25.89 -2.23
C GLY A 203 -18.44 24.91 -3.07
N ASN A 204 -17.89 23.76 -3.48
CA ASN A 204 -18.67 22.72 -4.15
C ASN A 204 -19.61 22.07 -3.13
N THR A 205 -20.90 21.99 -3.47
CA THR A 205 -21.94 21.59 -2.51
C THR A 205 -22.47 20.18 -2.76
N THR A 206 -22.33 19.31 -1.77
CA THR A 206 -23.05 18.04 -1.66
C THR A 206 -24.38 18.25 -0.93
N SER A 207 -25.46 17.65 -1.42
CA SER A 207 -26.80 17.73 -0.84
C SER A 207 -27.30 16.37 -0.38
N PHE A 208 -28.08 16.36 0.69
CA PHE A 208 -28.62 15.18 1.36
C PHE A 208 -30.15 15.28 1.46
N ALA A 209 -30.86 14.20 1.15
CA ALA A 209 -32.31 14.13 1.27
C ALA A 209 -32.74 12.98 2.16
N TYR A 210 -33.74 13.23 3.01
CA TYR A 210 -34.21 12.29 4.04
C TYR A 210 -35.64 11.82 3.77
N SER A 211 -36.02 10.68 4.35
CA SER A 211 -37.34 10.07 4.15
C SER A 211 -38.49 10.98 4.57
N SER A 212 -39.36 11.34 3.62
CA SER A 212 -40.58 12.12 3.91
C SER A 212 -41.68 11.29 4.60
N SER A 213 -41.60 9.96 4.56
CA SER A 213 -42.59 9.06 5.16
C SER A 213 -42.23 8.64 6.59
N ASP A 214 -40.95 8.67 6.94
CA ASP A 214 -40.41 8.08 8.17
C ASP A 214 -39.81 9.14 9.07
N GLN A 215 -40.52 10.27 9.21
CA GLN A 215 -40.12 11.36 10.10
C GLN A 215 -38.71 11.90 9.83
N ALA A 216 -38.26 11.89 8.57
CA ALA A 216 -36.89 12.28 8.17
C ALA A 216 -35.76 11.48 8.86
N ALA A 217 -36.04 10.25 9.33
CA ALA A 217 -35.06 9.43 10.06
C ALA A 217 -33.97 8.80 9.19
N TYR A 218 -34.25 8.53 7.91
CA TYR A 218 -33.34 7.80 7.01
C TYR A 218 -32.86 8.68 5.87
N LEU A 219 -31.56 8.65 5.59
CA LEU A 219 -30.95 9.32 4.44
C LEU A 219 -31.31 8.55 3.17
N THR A 220 -32.11 9.14 2.28
CA THR A 220 -32.62 8.48 1.07
C THR A 220 -31.86 8.84 -0.20
N GLN A 221 -31.16 9.98 -0.22
CA GLN A 221 -30.39 10.40 -1.39
C GLN A 221 -29.18 11.25 -1.01
N ILE A 222 -28.06 11.03 -1.69
CA ILE A 222 -26.90 11.91 -1.72
C ILE A 222 -26.76 12.43 -3.16
N THR A 223 -26.59 13.74 -3.32
CA THR A 223 -26.33 14.39 -4.61
C THR A 223 -25.04 15.16 -4.53
N LEU A 224 -24.06 14.77 -5.32
CA LEU A 224 -22.74 15.42 -5.36
C LEU A 224 -22.77 16.68 -6.24
N PRO A 225 -21.73 17.54 -6.15
CA PRO A 225 -21.54 18.65 -7.07
C PRO A 225 -21.59 18.23 -8.54
N ASN A 226 -22.11 19.13 -9.39
CA ASN A 226 -22.11 18.90 -10.84
C ASN A 226 -20.68 19.03 -11.39
N THR A 227 -20.26 18.08 -12.22
CA THR A 227 -19.01 18.16 -12.97
C THR A 227 -19.28 18.69 -14.37
N THR A 228 -18.25 19.22 -15.05
CA THR A 228 -18.37 19.61 -16.45
C THR A 228 -17.14 19.16 -17.22
N THR A 229 -17.37 18.31 -18.21
CA THR A 229 -16.36 17.78 -19.14
C THR A 229 -16.74 18.22 -20.54
N ALA A 230 -15.81 18.78 -21.33
CA ALA A 230 -16.05 19.18 -22.72
C ALA A 230 -17.36 19.99 -22.95
N GLY A 231 -17.73 20.86 -21.99
CA GLY A 231 -18.94 21.71 -22.05
C GLY A 231 -20.26 20.99 -21.76
N LYS A 232 -20.24 19.71 -21.33
CA LYS A 232 -21.42 18.97 -20.87
C LYS A 232 -21.36 18.82 -19.36
N THR A 233 -22.47 19.13 -18.68
CA THR A 233 -22.59 19.05 -17.23
C THR A 233 -23.24 17.72 -16.83
N VAL A 234 -22.66 17.03 -15.86
CA VAL A 234 -23.14 15.75 -15.33
C VAL A 234 -23.39 15.90 -13.83
N GLN A 235 -24.45 15.25 -13.34
CA GLN A 235 -24.80 15.18 -11.92
C GLN A 235 -24.60 13.75 -11.43
N HIS A 236 -24.12 13.56 -10.21
CA HIS A 236 -23.92 12.25 -9.60
C HIS A 236 -24.78 12.12 -8.36
N SER A 237 -25.55 11.04 -8.27
CA SER A 237 -26.44 10.83 -7.14
C SER A 237 -26.63 9.35 -6.80
N PHE A 238 -26.74 9.09 -5.51
CA PHE A 238 -27.00 7.77 -4.94
C PHE A 238 -28.31 7.80 -4.19
N THR A 239 -29.11 6.74 -4.34
CA THR A 239 -30.32 6.57 -3.54
C THR A 239 -30.22 5.30 -2.71
N MET A 240 -30.71 5.40 -1.47
CA MET A 240 -30.75 4.29 -0.53
C MET A 240 -32.20 4.03 -0.11
N ALA A 241 -32.54 2.75 0.03
CA ALA A 241 -33.82 2.31 0.57
C ALA A 241 -33.60 1.55 1.87
N TYR A 242 -34.55 1.62 2.80
CA TYR A 242 -34.45 1.03 4.13
C TYR A 242 -35.70 0.20 4.44
N ASP A 243 -35.56 -0.78 5.33
CA ASP A 243 -36.69 -1.37 6.02
C ASP A 243 -37.11 -0.44 7.17
N ASN A 244 -38.32 0.10 7.09
CA ASN A 244 -38.81 1.10 8.05
C ASN A 244 -39.02 0.55 9.48
N THR A 245 -38.92 -0.77 9.67
CA THR A 245 -39.07 -1.43 10.99
C THR A 245 -37.71 -1.60 11.67
N THR A 246 -36.69 -2.04 10.92
CA THR A 246 -35.35 -2.33 11.47
C THR A 246 -34.36 -1.20 11.27
N GLY A 247 -34.63 -0.28 10.33
CA GLY A 247 -33.72 0.78 9.92
C GLY A 247 -32.54 0.30 9.07
N LEU A 248 -32.56 -0.95 8.60
CA LEU A 248 -31.49 -1.54 7.80
C LEU A 248 -31.63 -1.18 6.33
N GLU A 249 -30.51 -0.85 5.67
CA GLU A 249 -30.45 -0.52 4.25
C GLU A 249 -30.77 -1.76 3.39
N THR A 250 -31.83 -1.71 2.59
CA THR A 250 -32.29 -2.83 1.73
C THR A 250 -31.77 -2.74 0.31
N SER A 251 -31.46 -1.54 -0.17
CA SER A 251 -30.78 -1.35 -1.45
C SER A 251 -30.08 -0.02 -1.56
N ARG A 252 -29.07 0.01 -2.43
CA ARG A 252 -28.35 1.19 -2.88
C ARG A 252 -28.35 1.24 -4.40
N THR A 253 -28.60 2.41 -4.97
CA THR A 253 -28.61 2.61 -6.42
C THR A 253 -27.73 3.79 -6.82
N ASP A 254 -26.81 3.57 -7.76
CA ASP A 254 -26.20 4.62 -8.55
C ASP A 254 -27.19 5.02 -9.65
N VAL A 255 -27.73 6.23 -9.53
CA VAL A 255 -28.86 6.67 -10.35
C VAL A 255 -28.46 6.87 -11.81
N GLN A 256 -27.26 7.37 -12.06
CA GLN A 256 -26.82 7.71 -13.42
C GLN A 256 -26.35 6.49 -14.20
N ASN A 257 -25.74 5.53 -13.52
CA ASN A 257 -25.36 4.26 -14.13
C ASN A 257 -26.48 3.20 -14.11
N ALA A 258 -27.59 3.48 -13.41
CA ALA A 258 -28.72 2.57 -13.24
C ALA A 258 -28.34 1.19 -12.66
N THR A 259 -27.35 1.18 -11.76
CA THR A 259 -26.87 -0.03 -11.09
C THR A 259 -27.37 -0.07 -9.65
N THR A 260 -27.90 -1.22 -9.23
CA THR A 260 -28.49 -1.40 -7.89
C THR A 260 -27.88 -2.61 -7.19
N THR A 261 -27.38 -2.40 -5.98
CA THR A 261 -27.03 -3.46 -5.02
C THR A 261 -28.17 -3.62 -4.03
N SER A 262 -28.57 -4.85 -3.73
CA SER A 262 -29.64 -5.14 -2.75
C SER A 262 -29.14 -6.00 -1.61
N PHE A 263 -29.62 -5.75 -0.41
CA PHE A 263 -29.25 -6.44 0.82
C PHE A 263 -30.47 -7.18 1.41
N THR A 264 -30.23 -8.33 2.02
CA THR A 264 -31.26 -9.17 2.66
C THR A 264 -30.86 -9.46 4.10
N TYR A 265 -31.81 -9.32 5.02
CA TYR A 265 -31.67 -9.58 6.45
C TYR A 265 -32.79 -10.52 6.87
N SER A 266 -32.53 -11.83 6.80
CA SER A 266 -33.57 -12.85 6.97
C SER A 266 -33.40 -13.70 8.23
N ASP A 267 -32.40 -13.42 9.05
CA ASP A 267 -32.19 -14.13 10.31
C ASP A 267 -32.87 -13.41 11.49
N PRO A 268 -33.14 -14.09 12.62
CA PRO A 268 -33.85 -13.48 13.75
C PRO A 268 -33.11 -12.37 14.49
N LEU A 269 -31.86 -12.07 14.10
CA LEU A 269 -31.02 -11.03 14.70
C LEU A 269 -30.81 -9.86 13.72
N ASP A 270 -31.54 -9.85 12.60
CA ASP A 270 -31.46 -8.85 11.53
C ASP A 270 -30.02 -8.63 11.02
N ARG A 271 -29.23 -9.71 10.95
CA ARG A 271 -27.88 -9.68 10.35
C ARG A 271 -27.97 -9.87 8.84
N LEU A 272 -27.00 -9.33 8.11
CA LEU A 272 -26.93 -9.40 6.65
C LEU A 272 -26.81 -10.87 6.21
N THR A 273 -27.84 -11.44 5.57
CA THR A 273 -27.84 -12.82 5.09
C THR A 273 -27.61 -12.94 3.59
N GLY A 274 -27.75 -11.87 2.83
CA GLY A 274 -27.47 -11.89 1.40
C GLY A 274 -27.27 -10.52 0.77
N GLN A 275 -26.53 -10.50 -0.33
CA GLN A 275 -26.29 -9.36 -1.20
C GLN A 275 -26.44 -9.80 -2.66
N ASN A 276 -27.17 -9.03 -3.47
CA ASN A 276 -27.17 -9.18 -4.93
C ASN A 276 -26.48 -7.96 -5.54
N ASN A 277 -25.52 -8.22 -6.41
CA ASN A 277 -24.74 -7.22 -7.13
C ASN A 277 -25.39 -6.85 -8.48
N PRO A 278 -25.10 -5.65 -9.01
CA PRO A 278 -25.64 -5.17 -10.28
C PRO A 278 -25.35 -6.07 -11.50
N ASP A 279 -24.23 -6.77 -11.52
CA ASP A 279 -23.84 -7.69 -12.59
C ASP A 279 -24.54 -9.05 -12.54
N GLY A 280 -25.28 -9.34 -11.45
CA GLY A 280 -25.91 -10.62 -11.17
C GLY A 280 -25.14 -11.50 -10.19
N GLY A 281 -23.93 -11.07 -9.77
CA GLY A 281 -23.16 -11.67 -8.70
C GLY A 281 -23.92 -11.68 -7.38
N LYS A 282 -23.61 -12.64 -6.51
CA LYS A 282 -24.32 -12.82 -5.24
C LYS A 282 -23.36 -13.18 -4.12
N ILE A 283 -23.66 -12.66 -2.94
CA ILE A 283 -22.99 -13.03 -1.70
C ILE A 283 -24.06 -13.52 -0.72
N THR A 284 -23.81 -14.62 -0.03
CA THR A 284 -24.70 -15.12 1.03
C THR A 284 -23.92 -15.37 2.30
N TYR A 285 -24.54 -15.05 3.44
CA TYR A 285 -23.97 -15.27 4.76
C TYR A 285 -24.83 -16.22 5.55
N ALA A 286 -24.20 -17.21 6.19
CA ALA A 286 -24.86 -18.08 7.16
C ALA A 286 -24.12 -18.06 8.49
N TYR A 287 -24.87 -17.79 9.55
CA TYR A 287 -24.32 -17.58 10.88
C TYR A 287 -24.66 -18.74 11.81
N THR A 288 -23.68 -19.19 12.57
CA THR A 288 -23.89 -20.04 13.75
C THR A 288 -23.54 -19.26 15.03
N ALA A 289 -23.51 -19.94 16.18
CA ALA A 289 -23.09 -19.32 17.43
C ALA A 289 -21.60 -18.90 17.44
N ASN A 290 -20.77 -19.56 16.63
CA ASN A 290 -19.32 -19.38 16.66
C ASN A 290 -18.67 -19.41 15.26
N SER A 291 -19.46 -19.26 14.19
CA SER A 291 -18.93 -19.21 12.83
C SER A 291 -19.78 -18.37 11.90
N VAL A 292 -19.14 -17.88 10.84
CA VAL A 292 -19.77 -17.25 9.69
C VAL A 292 -19.27 -17.94 8.43
N GLU A 293 -20.21 -18.46 7.64
CA GLU A 293 -19.99 -18.96 6.29
C GLU A 293 -20.30 -17.83 5.31
N THR A 294 -19.42 -17.58 4.35
CA THR A 294 -19.61 -16.62 3.26
C THR A 294 -19.48 -17.34 1.94
N LYS A 295 -20.50 -17.22 1.09
CA LYS A 295 -20.45 -17.77 -0.28
C LYS A 295 -20.54 -16.65 -1.30
N LYS A 296 -19.69 -16.70 -2.33
CA LYS A 296 -19.73 -15.77 -3.45
C LYS A 296 -19.99 -16.54 -4.74
N LEU A 297 -20.95 -16.08 -5.53
CA LEU A 297 -21.22 -16.65 -6.85
C LEU A 297 -20.12 -16.19 -7.79
N ALA A 298 -19.42 -17.13 -8.45
CA ALA A 298 -18.30 -16.82 -9.32
C ALA A 298 -18.68 -16.72 -10.80
N ILE A 299 -19.29 -17.79 -11.31
CA ILE A 299 -19.85 -17.86 -12.65
C ILE A 299 -21.21 -18.55 -12.56
N ASN A 300 -22.03 -18.50 -13.62
CA ASN A 300 -23.39 -19.04 -13.63
C ASN A 300 -23.49 -20.48 -13.06
N SER A 301 -23.81 -20.58 -11.76
CA SER A 301 -23.96 -21.79 -10.89
C SER A 301 -22.77 -22.23 -10.01
N ALA A 302 -21.58 -21.64 -10.13
CA ALA A 302 -20.42 -21.98 -9.28
C ALA A 302 -20.27 -21.00 -8.11
N TRP A 303 -20.03 -21.53 -6.91
CA TRP A 303 -19.88 -20.73 -5.68
C TRP A 303 -18.53 -21.00 -5.03
N THR A 304 -17.91 -19.94 -4.53
CA THR A 304 -16.79 -20.01 -3.60
C THR A 304 -17.31 -20.04 -2.17
N ASP A 305 -16.57 -20.65 -1.26
CA ASP A 305 -17.01 -20.86 0.12
C ASP A 305 -15.86 -20.54 1.09
N ALA A 306 -16.17 -19.77 2.13
CA ALA A 306 -15.21 -19.37 3.13
C ALA A 306 -15.85 -19.37 4.53
N PHE A 307 -15.06 -19.75 5.53
CA PHE A 307 -15.48 -19.80 6.93
C PHE A 307 -14.55 -18.98 7.82
N ALA A 308 -15.15 -18.25 8.74
CA ALA A 308 -14.47 -17.71 9.92
C ALA A 308 -15.08 -18.35 11.17
N HIS A 309 -14.23 -18.74 12.13
CA HIS A 309 -14.65 -19.29 13.41
C HIS A 309 -14.13 -18.47 14.59
N TRP A 310 -14.88 -18.42 15.69
CA TRP A 310 -14.56 -17.68 16.90
C TRP A 310 -14.47 -18.59 18.13
N GLY A 311 -13.47 -18.30 18.98
CA GLY A 311 -13.29 -18.95 20.29
C GLY A 311 -14.10 -18.33 21.43
N GLY A 312 -14.80 -17.21 21.19
CA GLY A 312 -15.74 -16.59 22.13
C GLY A 312 -15.37 -15.20 22.68
N LEU A 313 -14.20 -14.64 22.36
CA LEU A 313 -13.75 -13.33 22.86
C LEU A 313 -13.74 -12.20 21.80
N GLY A 314 -14.15 -12.46 20.56
CA GLY A 314 -14.34 -11.44 19.51
C GLY A 314 -13.39 -11.57 18.32
N SER A 315 -12.24 -12.21 18.49
CA SER A 315 -11.32 -12.52 17.38
C SER A 315 -11.58 -13.90 16.76
N ALA A 316 -11.50 -13.95 15.42
CA ALA A 316 -11.58 -15.21 14.69
C ALA A 316 -10.28 -15.99 14.92
N ASP A 317 -10.40 -17.22 15.41
CA ASP A 317 -9.26 -18.10 15.73
C ASP A 317 -8.99 -19.13 14.62
N ARG A 318 -9.82 -19.14 13.58
CA ARG A 318 -9.62 -19.91 12.36
C ARG A 318 -10.30 -19.27 11.17
N LYS A 319 -9.61 -19.27 10.03
CA LYS A 319 -10.15 -18.91 8.72
C LYS A 319 -9.89 -20.01 7.70
N LEU A 320 -10.87 -20.27 6.83
CA LEU A 320 -10.76 -21.27 5.78
C LEU A 320 -11.38 -20.76 4.47
N THR A 321 -10.78 -21.12 3.34
CA THR A 321 -11.35 -20.94 2.00
C THR A 321 -11.32 -22.27 1.24
N TYR A 322 -12.39 -22.60 0.52
CA TYR A 322 -12.46 -23.85 -0.23
C TYR A 322 -11.78 -23.73 -1.59
N ASN A 323 -10.79 -24.60 -1.85
CA ASN A 323 -10.02 -24.59 -3.09
C ASN A 323 -10.51 -25.58 -4.16
N GLY A 324 -11.65 -26.26 -3.92
CA GLY A 324 -12.20 -27.29 -4.79
C GLY A 324 -11.87 -28.72 -4.40
N THR A 325 -10.88 -28.93 -3.53
CA THR A 325 -10.53 -30.26 -2.98
C THR A 325 -10.39 -30.23 -1.46
N ASN A 326 -9.61 -29.27 -0.96
CA ASN A 326 -9.30 -29.04 0.45
C ASN A 326 -9.71 -27.62 0.88
N TRP A 327 -9.36 -27.27 2.11
CA TRP A 327 -9.54 -25.94 2.66
C TRP A 327 -8.21 -25.27 2.95
N ASP A 328 -7.96 -24.12 2.35
CA ASP A 328 -6.80 -23.26 2.63
C ASP A 328 -7.06 -22.62 4.00
N THR A 329 -6.29 -23.03 5.01
CA THR A 329 -6.60 -22.80 6.42
C THR A 329 -5.51 -22.02 7.13
N THR A 330 -5.90 -21.04 7.94
CA THR A 330 -5.03 -20.36 8.90
C THR A 330 -5.67 -20.40 10.27
N ASP A 331 -4.92 -20.85 11.27
CA ASP A 331 -5.34 -20.89 12.67
C ASP A 331 -4.54 -19.89 13.50
N THR A 332 -5.20 -19.30 14.49
CA THR A 332 -4.57 -18.41 15.46
C THR A 332 -4.92 -18.87 16.87
N ALA A 333 -3.90 -19.14 17.68
CA ALA A 333 -4.06 -19.42 19.09
C ALA A 333 -3.80 -18.15 19.89
N PHE A 334 -4.84 -17.68 20.59
CA PHE A 334 -4.76 -16.51 21.46
C PHE A 334 -4.48 -16.90 22.92
N ASP A 335 -3.94 -15.97 23.69
CA ASP A 335 -3.98 -16.04 25.16
C ASP A 335 -5.30 -15.50 25.74
N GLY A 336 -5.36 -15.35 27.06
CA GLY A 336 -6.54 -14.84 27.76
C GLY A 336 -6.80 -13.34 27.56
N GLU A 337 -5.83 -12.59 27.06
CA GLU A 337 -5.92 -11.15 26.76
C GLU A 337 -6.15 -10.90 25.26
N GLN A 338 -6.39 -11.96 24.47
CA GLN A 338 -6.54 -11.94 23.01
C GLN A 338 -5.26 -11.57 22.24
N MET A 339 -4.09 -11.79 22.83
CA MET A 339 -2.81 -11.66 22.12
C MET A 339 -2.52 -12.94 21.32
N PRO A 340 -2.10 -12.84 20.04
CA PRO A 340 -1.83 -14.01 19.20
C PRO A 340 -0.51 -14.68 19.61
N LEU A 341 -0.60 -15.78 20.37
CA LEU A 341 0.56 -16.56 20.80
C LEU A 341 1.15 -17.42 19.69
N TYR A 342 0.31 -17.91 18.79
CA TYR A 342 0.73 -18.71 17.65
C TYR A 342 -0.17 -18.44 16.45
N VAL A 343 0.44 -18.28 15.28
CA VAL A 343 -0.24 -18.14 14.00
C VAL A 343 0.31 -19.23 13.09
N SER A 344 -0.54 -20.14 12.61
CA SER A 344 -0.11 -21.12 11.62
C SER A 344 0.20 -20.42 10.31
N TYR A 345 1.19 -20.89 9.58
CA TYR A 345 1.24 -20.59 8.15
C TYR A 345 0.03 -21.24 7.46
N PRO A 346 -0.43 -20.71 6.31
CA PRO A 346 -1.50 -21.34 5.56
C PRO A 346 -1.20 -22.80 5.24
N TYR A 347 -2.16 -23.70 5.50
CA TYR A 347 -2.03 -25.13 5.25
C TYR A 347 -3.34 -25.74 4.73
N PHE A 348 -3.28 -26.88 4.05
CA PHE A 348 -4.48 -27.60 3.61
C PHE A 348 -5.09 -28.38 4.77
N SER A 349 -6.35 -28.08 5.11
CA SER A 349 -7.14 -28.91 6.03
C SER A 349 -8.17 -29.76 5.28
N SER A 350 -8.45 -30.95 5.83
CA SER A 350 -9.38 -31.93 5.23
C SER A 350 -10.86 -31.60 5.47
N GLY A 351 -11.17 -30.50 6.17
CA GLY A 351 -12.53 -30.04 6.41
C GLY A 351 -12.64 -28.99 7.51
N ILE A 352 -13.80 -28.31 7.53
CA ILE A 352 -14.13 -27.21 8.45
C ILE A 352 -14.02 -27.57 9.95
N GLY A 353 -14.16 -28.85 10.29
CA GLY A 353 -14.13 -29.35 11.68
C GLY A 353 -12.80 -29.97 12.11
N SER A 354 -11.73 -29.86 11.31
CA SER A 354 -10.41 -30.42 11.70
C SER A 354 -9.90 -29.77 12.99
N THR A 355 -9.05 -30.47 13.74
CA THR A 355 -8.43 -29.90 14.94
C THR A 355 -7.62 -28.65 14.56
N LYS A 356 -7.78 -27.56 15.33
CA LYS A 356 -7.04 -26.32 15.13
C LYS A 356 -5.56 -26.51 15.43
N ALA A 357 -4.71 -25.98 14.57
CA ALA A 357 -3.29 -25.83 14.83
C ALA A 357 -3.07 -24.91 16.05
N THR A 358 -2.08 -25.26 16.84
CA THR A 358 -1.63 -24.48 17.99
C THR A 358 -0.10 -24.58 18.05
N SER A 359 0.52 -23.87 18.98
CA SER A 359 1.97 -23.95 19.22
C SER A 359 2.53 -25.37 19.43
N ASN A 360 1.68 -26.36 19.73
CA ASN A 360 2.08 -27.75 19.97
C ASN A 360 1.69 -28.70 18.81
N SER A 361 1.13 -28.15 17.72
CA SER A 361 0.74 -28.92 16.55
C SER A 361 1.92 -29.18 15.62
N THR A 362 1.73 -30.03 14.62
CA THR A 362 2.73 -30.29 13.57
C THR A 362 2.69 -29.27 12.43
N GLU A 363 1.66 -28.43 12.38
CA GLU A 363 1.52 -27.42 11.33
C GLU A 363 2.57 -26.31 11.54
N PRO A 364 3.33 -25.95 10.49
CA PRO A 364 4.26 -24.83 10.56
C PRO A 364 3.55 -23.52 10.92
N GLY A 365 4.23 -22.67 11.69
CA GLY A 365 3.75 -21.34 12.04
C GLY A 365 4.70 -20.61 12.97
N ASP A 366 4.33 -19.38 13.30
CA ASP A 366 5.11 -18.51 14.17
C ASP A 366 4.54 -18.50 15.59
N THR A 367 5.43 -18.55 16.58
CA THR A 367 5.07 -18.37 17.99
C THR A 367 5.62 -17.04 18.49
N THR A 368 4.74 -16.19 19.03
CA THR A 368 5.12 -14.88 19.57
C THR A 368 5.10 -14.92 21.10
N ALA A 369 6.15 -14.37 21.71
CA ALA A 369 6.20 -14.12 23.15
C ALA A 369 5.99 -12.63 23.43
N PHE A 370 5.22 -12.32 24.48
CA PHE A 370 4.92 -10.94 24.89
C PHE A 370 5.46 -10.67 26.30
N ASP A 371 5.77 -9.41 26.60
CA ASP A 371 6.03 -8.93 27.96
C ASP A 371 4.72 -8.51 28.68
N GLY A 372 4.84 -8.01 29.91
CA GLY A 372 3.68 -7.58 30.72
C GLY A 372 2.99 -6.30 30.25
N LEU A 373 3.50 -5.65 29.20
CA LEU A 373 2.87 -4.53 28.52
C LEU A 373 2.21 -4.97 27.20
N GLY A 374 2.19 -6.28 26.89
CA GLY A 374 1.66 -6.80 25.64
C GLY A 374 2.59 -6.57 24.44
N ARG A 375 3.85 -6.20 24.66
CA ARG A 375 4.81 -5.94 23.58
C ARG A 375 5.51 -7.23 23.14
N PRO A 376 5.69 -7.51 21.84
CA PRO A 376 6.36 -8.72 21.38
C PRO A 376 7.85 -8.66 21.74
N THR A 377 8.39 -9.76 22.28
CA THR A 377 9.79 -9.90 22.72
C THR A 377 10.56 -10.96 21.94
N GLN A 378 9.86 -11.91 21.33
CA GLN A 378 10.43 -12.98 20.52
C GLN A 378 9.40 -13.50 19.53
N ILE A 379 9.85 -13.79 18.32
CA ILE A 379 9.11 -14.53 17.31
C ILE A 379 9.95 -15.76 16.96
N LEU A 380 9.40 -16.95 17.20
CA LEU A 380 10.01 -18.23 16.85
C LEU A 380 9.32 -18.79 15.60
N HIS A 381 10.10 -18.97 14.54
CA HIS A 381 9.65 -19.54 13.28
C HIS A 381 9.63 -21.08 13.32
N SER A 382 8.87 -21.68 12.41
CA SER A 382 8.65 -23.12 12.30
C SER A 382 9.92 -23.95 12.06
N ASP A 383 10.94 -23.34 11.46
CA ASP A 383 12.27 -23.93 11.19
C ASP A 383 13.24 -23.79 12.38
N GLY A 384 12.82 -23.12 13.45
CA GLY A 384 13.63 -22.81 14.63
C GLY A 384 14.36 -21.47 14.57
N GLY A 385 14.29 -20.75 13.44
CA GLY A 385 14.77 -19.37 13.33
C GLY A 385 14.08 -18.47 14.35
N THR A 386 14.83 -17.55 14.97
CA THR A 386 14.30 -16.74 16.07
C THR A 386 14.62 -15.27 15.84
N MET A 387 13.59 -14.43 15.77
CA MET A 387 13.73 -12.98 15.90
C MET A 387 13.52 -12.59 17.36
N THR A 388 14.29 -11.63 17.86
CA THR A 388 14.13 -11.09 19.22
C THR A 388 13.94 -9.59 19.19
N ILE A 389 13.14 -9.09 20.14
CA ILE A 389 12.89 -7.67 20.34
C ILE A 389 13.18 -7.37 21.80
N ALA A 390 14.22 -6.61 22.06
CA ALA A 390 14.55 -6.13 23.40
C ALA A 390 14.03 -4.70 23.56
N TYR A 391 13.49 -4.37 24.72
CA TYR A 391 13.06 -3.00 25.06
C TYR A 391 13.97 -2.42 26.13
N SER A 392 14.26 -1.13 25.99
CA SER A 392 14.89 -0.29 27.01
C SER A 392 14.13 1.02 27.07
N GLY A 393 13.22 1.12 28.03
CA GLY A 393 12.21 2.16 28.11
C GLY A 393 11.35 2.24 26.85
N PRO A 394 11.28 3.41 26.19
CA PRO A 394 10.52 3.59 24.96
C PRO A 394 11.24 3.03 23.72
N ASN A 395 12.54 2.72 23.83
CA ASN A 395 13.35 2.27 22.71
C ASN A 395 13.29 0.75 22.57
N ARG A 396 13.55 0.26 21.35
CA ARG A 396 13.68 -1.18 21.11
C ARG A 396 14.88 -1.53 20.22
N THR A 397 15.45 -2.70 20.48
CA THR A 397 16.46 -3.33 19.63
C THR A 397 15.81 -4.55 19.00
N VAL A 398 15.77 -4.59 17.67
CA VAL A 398 15.25 -5.74 16.93
C VAL A 398 16.44 -6.53 16.38
N THR A 399 16.40 -7.85 16.50
CA THR A 399 17.48 -8.75 16.05
C THR A 399 16.89 -9.94 15.30
N ASP A 400 17.35 -10.20 14.08
CA ASP A 400 16.89 -11.32 13.27
C ASP A 400 17.49 -12.68 13.67
N ALA A 401 17.08 -13.70 12.92
CA ALA A 401 17.54 -15.08 13.08
C ALA A 401 19.02 -15.28 12.72
N ALA A 402 19.63 -14.37 11.96
CA ALA A 402 21.07 -14.35 11.66
C ALA A 402 21.89 -13.59 12.72
N GLY A 403 21.23 -12.94 13.69
CA GLY A 403 21.87 -12.15 14.75
C GLY A 403 22.23 -10.73 14.33
N ARG A 404 21.70 -10.24 13.21
CA ARG A 404 21.83 -8.85 12.76
C ARG A 404 20.81 -8.00 13.47
N ALA A 405 21.17 -6.77 13.85
CA ALA A 405 20.34 -5.96 14.72
C ALA A 405 20.35 -4.48 14.34
N ARG A 406 19.28 -3.79 14.74
CA ARG A 406 19.18 -2.34 14.74
C ARG A 406 18.48 -1.84 15.99
N GLU A 407 18.70 -0.58 16.32
CA GLU A 407 18.02 0.10 17.44
C GLU A 407 17.11 1.21 16.92
N GLU A 408 15.94 1.31 17.53
CA GLU A 408 14.91 2.31 17.23
C GLU A 408 14.61 3.09 18.50
N PHE A 409 14.69 4.42 18.40
CA PHE A 409 14.51 5.34 19.51
C PHE A 409 13.26 6.16 19.29
N TYR A 410 12.45 6.33 20.33
CA TYR A 410 11.16 7.02 20.25
C TYR A 410 11.09 8.17 21.26
N ASP A 411 10.41 9.24 20.86
CA ASP A 411 10.03 10.33 21.76
C ASP A 411 8.76 10.00 22.57
N ALA A 412 8.37 10.85 23.52
CA ALA A 412 7.20 10.58 24.37
C ALA A 412 5.85 10.70 23.66
N LEU A 413 5.82 11.26 22.45
CA LEU A 413 4.63 11.25 21.58
C LEU A 413 4.56 9.95 20.75
N GLY A 414 5.54 9.06 20.88
CA GLY A 414 5.61 7.78 20.17
C GLY A 414 6.16 7.90 18.75
N ARG A 415 6.86 8.99 18.42
CA ARG A 415 7.42 9.22 17.09
C ARG A 415 8.87 8.71 17.04
N LEU A 416 9.27 8.15 15.90
CA LEU A 416 10.61 7.60 15.68
C LEU A 416 11.64 8.73 15.64
N ALA A 417 12.50 8.87 16.63
CA ALA A 417 13.48 9.94 16.73
C ALA A 417 14.86 9.58 16.14
N GLU A 418 15.26 8.30 16.21
CA GLU A 418 16.53 7.81 15.68
C GLU A 418 16.41 6.33 15.29
N VAL A 419 17.07 5.96 14.18
CA VAL A 419 17.39 4.57 13.85
C VAL A 419 18.90 4.43 13.79
N LYS A 420 19.41 3.43 14.52
CA LYS A 420 20.82 3.06 14.52
C LYS A 420 21.00 1.68 13.89
N GLU A 421 21.61 1.64 12.71
CA GLU A 421 21.91 0.43 11.94
C GLU A 421 23.31 -0.08 12.29
N PHE A 422 23.45 -1.28 12.86
CA PHE A 422 24.77 -1.83 13.17
C PHE A 422 25.48 -2.35 11.93
N THR A 423 26.72 -1.94 11.74
CA THR A 423 27.57 -2.37 10.61
C THR A 423 28.41 -3.59 10.91
N ASP A 424 28.55 -3.93 12.20
CA ASP A 424 29.24 -5.12 12.67
C ASP A 424 28.68 -5.64 14.00
N ALA A 425 29.22 -6.78 14.46
CA ALA A 425 28.84 -7.40 15.73
C ALA A 425 29.31 -6.64 16.98
N SER A 426 30.11 -5.57 16.85
CA SER A 426 30.61 -4.79 17.98
C SER A 426 29.66 -3.67 18.42
N GLY A 427 28.63 -3.37 17.61
CA GLY A 427 27.63 -2.34 17.88
C GLY A 427 27.97 -0.96 17.31
N ASP A 428 29.03 -0.87 16.50
CA ASP A 428 29.33 0.30 15.67
C ASP A 428 28.34 0.36 14.50
N GLY A 429 27.82 1.54 14.20
CA GLY A 429 26.71 1.67 13.26
C GLY A 429 26.53 3.05 12.67
N TYR A 430 25.63 3.14 11.69
CA TYR A 430 25.14 4.39 11.13
C TYR A 430 23.90 4.84 11.91
N ALA A 431 23.79 6.14 12.16
CA ALA A 431 22.64 6.73 12.82
C ALA A 431 21.91 7.67 11.86
N THR A 432 20.59 7.56 11.84
CA THR A 432 19.69 8.45 11.11
C THR A 432 18.74 9.09 12.11
N TYR A 433 18.71 10.43 12.11
CA TYR A 433 17.92 11.23 13.05
C TYR A 433 16.69 11.82 12.37
N TYR A 434 15.57 11.84 13.09
CA TYR A 434 14.28 12.35 12.65
C TYR A 434 13.84 13.49 13.58
N GLY A 435 13.53 14.64 13.00
CA GLY A 435 13.05 15.81 13.74
C GLY A 435 11.60 16.13 13.35
N TYR A 436 10.75 16.40 14.33
CA TYR A 436 9.32 16.67 14.13
C TYR A 436 8.90 18.03 14.67
N GLY A 437 7.85 18.61 14.09
CA GLY A 437 7.15 19.78 14.63
C GLY A 437 6.08 19.40 15.67
N SER A 438 5.25 20.37 16.05
CA SER A 438 4.17 20.20 17.03
C SER A 438 2.90 19.57 16.45
N LEU A 439 2.82 19.46 15.12
CA LEU A 439 1.70 18.80 14.42
C LEU A 439 2.07 17.37 14.00
N ASP A 440 3.11 16.80 14.63
CA ASP A 440 3.68 15.49 14.30
C ASP A 440 4.23 15.38 12.88
N ASP A 441 4.53 16.54 12.28
CA ASP A 441 5.08 16.70 10.94
C ASP A 441 6.60 16.51 10.92
N LEU A 442 7.11 15.63 10.05
CA LEU A 442 8.54 15.37 9.92
C LEU A 442 9.23 16.58 9.30
N LYS A 443 9.99 17.35 10.08
CA LYS A 443 10.70 18.56 9.61
C LYS A 443 12.09 18.29 9.05
N ALA A 444 12.78 17.27 9.54
CA ALA A 444 14.16 17.00 9.13
C ALA A 444 14.55 15.53 9.24
N VAL A 445 15.38 15.08 8.31
CA VAL A 445 16.07 13.79 8.36
C VAL A 445 17.57 14.04 8.18
N THR A 446 18.38 13.48 9.07
CA THR A 446 19.84 13.61 8.99
C THR A 446 20.50 12.23 9.01
N GLN A 447 21.17 11.88 7.91
CA GLN A 447 21.98 10.67 7.77
C GLN A 447 23.42 11.13 7.51
N GLY A 448 24.35 10.88 8.45
CA GLY A 448 25.74 11.32 8.30
C GLY A 448 25.87 12.83 8.03
N SER A 449 26.36 13.21 6.84
CA SER A 449 26.46 14.62 6.41
C SER A 449 25.30 15.08 5.51
N GLU A 450 24.38 14.19 5.16
CA GLU A 450 23.21 14.49 4.35
C GLU A 450 22.05 14.92 5.23
N THR A 451 21.43 16.05 4.88
CA THR A 451 20.26 16.59 5.58
C THR A 451 19.16 16.85 4.57
N ARG A 452 17.96 16.41 4.93
CA ARG A 452 16.71 16.63 4.20
C ARG A 452 15.78 17.45 5.08
N THR A 453 15.08 18.42 4.51
CA THR A 453 14.17 19.29 5.25
C THR A 453 12.82 19.40 4.58
N PHE A 454 11.79 19.52 5.39
CA PHE A 454 10.40 19.56 4.95
C PHE A 454 9.67 20.67 5.70
N ASP A 455 9.11 21.61 4.96
CA ASP A 455 8.27 22.65 5.52
C ASP A 455 6.81 22.41 5.20
N TYR A 456 5.95 22.80 6.14
CA TYR A 456 4.52 22.54 6.10
C TYR A 456 3.79 23.85 6.39
N ASP A 457 2.59 24.00 5.81
CA ASP A 457 1.68 25.06 6.22
C ASP A 457 0.95 24.70 7.55
N ASN A 458 0.16 25.64 8.07
CA ASN A 458 -0.58 25.45 9.33
C ASN A 458 -1.64 24.35 9.28
N LEU A 459 -1.96 23.84 8.08
CA LEU A 459 -2.88 22.73 7.88
C LEU A 459 -2.16 21.39 7.79
N ASN A 460 -0.86 21.38 8.13
CA ASN A 460 0.02 20.23 8.04
C ASN A 460 0.16 19.69 6.60
N ARG A 461 0.17 20.57 5.60
CA ARG A 461 0.40 20.21 4.19
C ARG A 461 1.83 20.59 3.79
N LEU A 462 2.56 19.67 3.16
CA LEU A 462 3.95 19.88 2.72
C LEU A 462 4.03 21.00 1.67
N VAL A 463 4.74 22.09 1.95
CA VAL A 463 4.87 23.23 1.01
C VAL A 463 6.26 23.34 0.38
N ASP A 464 7.28 22.76 1.02
CA ASP A 464 8.66 22.75 0.53
C ASP A 464 9.37 21.48 0.99
N ALA A 465 10.16 20.88 0.10
CA ALA A 465 11.01 19.73 0.40
C ALA A 465 12.40 19.96 -0.20
N ILE A 466 13.45 19.76 0.59
CA ILE A 466 14.84 19.91 0.14
C ILE A 466 15.56 18.59 0.32
N ASN A 467 16.08 18.04 -0.79
CA ASN A 467 16.81 16.78 -0.81
C ASN A 467 18.18 16.93 -1.50
N PRO A 468 19.24 16.26 -1.00
CA PRO A 468 20.55 16.26 -1.65
C PRO A 468 20.52 15.78 -3.11
N GLU A 469 19.69 14.80 -3.42
CA GLU A 469 19.69 14.10 -4.72
C GLU A 469 18.89 14.81 -5.82
N GLY A 470 17.82 15.51 -5.43
CA GLY A 470 16.85 16.11 -6.35
C GLY A 470 16.61 17.61 -6.15
N GLY A 471 17.33 18.24 -5.21
CA GLY A 471 17.23 19.66 -4.90
C GLY A 471 15.94 20.02 -4.16
N THR A 472 15.45 21.25 -4.40
CA THR A 472 14.25 21.81 -3.76
C THR A 472 13.01 21.56 -4.61
N VAL A 473 11.89 21.20 -3.98
CA VAL A 473 10.59 21.09 -4.62
C VAL A 473 9.54 21.85 -3.81
N ASP A 474 8.85 22.79 -4.46
CA ASP A 474 7.78 23.59 -3.86
C ASP A 474 6.40 23.05 -4.24
N TYR A 475 5.45 23.15 -3.30
CA TYR A 475 4.06 22.70 -3.45
C TYR A 475 3.06 23.82 -3.16
N THR A 476 1.93 23.82 -3.87
CA THR A 476 0.82 24.74 -3.60
C THR A 476 -0.50 24.01 -3.75
N TYR A 477 -1.41 24.25 -2.82
CA TYR A 477 -2.72 23.60 -2.75
C TYR A 477 -3.88 24.58 -2.93
N ASP A 478 -5.02 24.07 -3.35
CA ASP A 478 -6.29 24.78 -3.23
C ASP A 478 -6.87 24.69 -1.80
N ASN A 479 -8.11 25.14 -1.62
CA ASN A 479 -8.78 25.14 -0.33
C ASN A 479 -9.26 23.75 0.12
N ASP A 480 -9.44 22.80 -0.80
CA ASP A 480 -9.81 21.42 -0.46
C ASP A 480 -8.58 20.52 -0.21
N GLY A 481 -7.37 21.09 -0.37
CA GLY A 481 -6.12 20.37 -0.19
C GLY A 481 -5.64 19.65 -1.45
N ASN A 482 -6.22 19.93 -2.61
CA ASN A 482 -5.73 19.41 -3.87
C ASN A 482 -4.45 20.15 -4.28
N LEU A 483 -3.44 19.42 -4.76
CA LEU A 483 -2.19 20.01 -5.24
C LEU A 483 -2.43 20.72 -6.58
N ILE A 484 -2.31 22.05 -6.63
CA ILE A 484 -2.54 22.83 -7.87
C ILE A 484 -1.24 23.25 -8.58
N LYS A 485 -0.11 23.21 -7.89
CA LYS A 485 1.21 23.54 -8.46
C LYS A 485 2.31 22.76 -7.76
N GLN A 486 3.20 22.18 -8.54
CA GLN A 486 4.51 21.67 -8.12
C GLN A 486 5.60 22.39 -8.91
N GLN A 487 6.72 22.69 -8.26
CA GLN A 487 7.90 23.24 -8.93
C GLN A 487 9.15 22.48 -8.52
N ASP A 488 9.87 21.89 -9.47
CA ASP A 488 11.08 21.12 -9.20
C ASP A 488 12.36 22.01 -9.12
N ALA A 489 13.48 21.39 -8.78
CA ALA A 489 14.78 22.04 -8.66
C ALA A 489 15.34 22.59 -9.99
N ASN A 490 14.85 22.10 -11.13
CA ASN A 490 15.16 22.68 -12.45
C ASN A 490 14.34 23.96 -12.75
N GLY A 491 13.34 24.25 -11.91
CA GLY A 491 12.36 25.31 -12.09
C GLY A 491 11.23 24.92 -13.03
N THR A 492 11.08 23.65 -13.38
CA THR A 492 9.93 23.14 -14.12
C THR A 492 8.70 23.24 -13.23
N ILE A 493 7.66 23.89 -13.74
CA ILE A 493 6.37 24.03 -13.05
C ILE A 493 5.37 23.07 -13.67
N GLU A 494 4.81 22.18 -12.87
CA GLU A 494 3.62 21.39 -13.20
C GLU A 494 2.41 22.02 -12.50
N ASN A 495 1.38 22.36 -13.26
CA ASN A 495 0.11 22.84 -12.71
C ASN A 495 -0.96 21.79 -12.90
N TYR A 496 -1.82 21.66 -11.90
CA TYR A 496 -2.95 20.73 -11.89
C TYR A 496 -4.26 21.51 -11.81
N THR A 497 -5.29 20.96 -12.44
CA THR A 497 -6.66 21.50 -12.32
C THR A 497 -7.60 20.37 -11.96
N TYR A 498 -8.65 20.66 -11.20
CA TYR A 498 -9.62 19.68 -10.72
C TYR A 498 -11.03 20.05 -11.14
N ASP A 499 -11.93 19.07 -11.17
CA ASP A 499 -13.37 19.33 -11.25
C ASP A 499 -13.99 19.52 -9.86
N ALA A 500 -15.31 19.77 -9.82
CA ALA A 500 -16.05 20.01 -8.57
C ALA A 500 -16.18 18.77 -7.65
N LEU A 501 -15.68 17.61 -8.09
CA LEU A 501 -15.55 16.40 -7.26
C LEU A 501 -14.10 16.15 -6.86
N ASN A 502 -13.22 17.14 -7.02
CA ASN A 502 -11.79 17.06 -6.71
C ASN A 502 -11.05 15.99 -7.54
N ARG A 503 -11.53 15.68 -8.76
CA ARG A 503 -10.86 14.76 -9.69
C ARG A 503 -9.94 15.51 -10.65
N LEU A 504 -8.73 14.99 -10.89
CA LEU A 504 -7.71 15.63 -11.71
C LEU A 504 -8.14 15.77 -13.18
N ARG A 505 -8.32 16.99 -13.67
CA ARG A 505 -8.75 17.30 -15.05
C ARG A 505 -7.63 17.55 -16.03
N ALA A 506 -6.53 18.15 -15.59
CA ALA A 506 -5.43 18.49 -16.48
C ALA A 506 -4.12 18.64 -15.74
N ARG A 507 -3.03 18.38 -16.47
CA ARG A 507 -1.66 18.69 -16.06
C ARG A 507 -1.01 19.51 -17.15
N SER A 508 -0.37 20.61 -16.77
CA SER A 508 0.31 21.49 -17.73
C SER A 508 1.70 21.85 -17.24
N TYR A 509 2.65 21.93 -18.16
CA TYR A 509 4.07 22.05 -17.84
C TYR A 509 4.65 23.35 -18.39
N THR A 510 5.35 24.09 -17.54
CA THR A 510 6.30 25.13 -17.96
C THR A 510 7.70 24.61 -17.70
N VAL A 511 8.31 24.04 -18.74
CA VAL A 511 9.60 23.36 -18.65
C VAL A 511 10.75 24.35 -18.56
N SER A 512 11.59 24.19 -17.54
CA SER A 512 12.85 24.92 -17.35
C SER A 512 13.93 23.93 -16.92
N GLY A 513 15.18 24.11 -17.35
CA GLY A 513 16.32 23.25 -16.96
C GLY A 513 16.32 21.82 -17.55
N LYS A 514 15.17 21.26 -17.91
CA LYS A 514 15.05 19.97 -18.62
C LYS A 514 15.46 20.08 -20.10
N THR A 515 15.76 18.92 -20.69
CA THR A 515 16.34 18.79 -22.04
C THR A 515 15.31 18.39 -23.11
N ALA A 516 14.08 18.06 -22.73
CA ALA A 516 12.96 17.80 -23.63
C ALA A 516 11.66 18.51 -23.19
N ALA A 517 10.75 18.72 -24.13
CA ALA A 517 9.43 19.31 -23.86
C ALA A 517 8.46 18.25 -23.31
N THR A 518 7.56 18.67 -22.41
CA THR A 518 6.50 17.81 -21.88
C THR A 518 5.15 18.22 -22.45
N PRO A 519 4.39 17.31 -23.10
CA PRO A 519 3.02 17.60 -23.50
C PRO A 519 2.11 17.83 -22.29
N ALA A 520 1.13 18.73 -22.43
CA ALA A 520 0.05 18.83 -21.45
C ALA A 520 -0.83 17.58 -21.50
N VAL A 521 -1.39 17.21 -20.35
CA VAL A 521 -2.32 16.11 -20.19
C VAL A 521 -3.71 16.64 -19.92
N GLU A 522 -4.71 16.14 -20.64
CA GLU A 522 -6.12 16.36 -20.36
C GLU A 522 -6.79 15.03 -20.03
N ILE A 523 -7.62 15.01 -19.00
CA ILE A 523 -8.33 13.83 -18.52
C ILE A 523 -9.81 14.10 -18.62
N ASP A 524 -10.55 13.21 -19.28
CA ASP A 524 -12.00 13.24 -19.32
C ASP A 524 -12.61 12.26 -18.32
N TYR A 525 -13.70 12.70 -17.71
CA TYR A 525 -14.54 11.89 -16.85
C TYR A 525 -15.99 11.97 -17.30
N ASP A 526 -16.75 10.95 -16.92
CA ASP A 526 -18.19 10.79 -17.10
C ASP A 526 -18.64 10.60 -18.56
N ILE A 527 -17.93 11.22 -19.50
CA ILE A 527 -18.23 11.27 -20.93
C ILE A 527 -16.95 11.32 -21.75
N ASP A 528 -16.96 10.71 -22.93
CA ASP A 528 -15.87 10.88 -23.88
C ASP A 528 -16.04 12.19 -24.68
N SER A 529 -14.98 13.01 -24.72
CA SER A 529 -14.93 14.24 -25.49
C SER A 529 -14.92 14.00 -27.01
N THR A 530 -14.60 12.80 -27.50
CA THR A 530 -14.68 12.47 -28.93
C THR A 530 -16.03 11.93 -29.39
N GLY A 531 -16.93 11.65 -28.45
CA GLY A 531 -18.28 11.18 -28.73
C GLY A 531 -18.40 9.66 -28.92
N ALA A 532 -17.42 8.88 -28.45
CA ALA A 532 -17.60 7.44 -28.28
C ALA A 532 -18.79 7.15 -27.34
N ALA A 533 -19.40 5.98 -27.52
CA ALA A 533 -20.44 5.53 -26.63
C ALA A 533 -19.83 5.15 -25.29
N THR A 534 -20.41 5.64 -24.20
CA THR A 534 -19.91 5.41 -22.85
C THR A 534 -20.89 4.57 -22.04
N ASP A 535 -20.50 3.37 -21.64
CA ASP A 535 -21.33 2.45 -20.85
C ASP A 535 -20.84 2.44 -19.40
N TYR A 536 -21.76 2.68 -18.46
CA TYR A 536 -21.49 2.78 -17.01
C TYR A 536 -20.32 3.72 -16.66
N ALA A 537 -20.06 4.76 -17.45
CA ALA A 537 -18.90 5.62 -17.28
C ALA A 537 -19.12 6.83 -16.36
N THR A 538 -20.36 7.09 -15.92
CA THR A 538 -20.62 8.24 -15.02
C THR A 538 -19.90 8.03 -13.69
N GLY A 539 -19.12 9.01 -13.26
CA GLY A 539 -18.23 8.94 -12.11
C GLY A 539 -16.81 8.45 -12.46
N ARG A 540 -16.54 8.01 -13.69
CA ARG A 540 -15.30 7.30 -14.07
C ARG A 540 -14.53 8.03 -15.18
N MET A 541 -13.25 7.68 -15.35
CA MET A 541 -12.36 8.29 -16.34
C MET A 541 -12.62 7.69 -17.71
N THR A 542 -12.97 8.50 -18.69
CA THR A 542 -13.27 8.02 -20.05
C THR A 542 -12.08 8.18 -20.97
N ARG A 543 -11.18 9.14 -20.70
CA ARG A 543 -10.08 9.41 -21.61
C ARG A 543 -8.91 10.10 -20.95
N VAL A 544 -7.71 9.86 -21.48
CA VAL A 544 -6.50 10.61 -21.16
C VAL A 544 -5.82 11.02 -22.46
N ILE A 545 -5.50 12.29 -22.62
CA ILE A 545 -4.92 12.86 -23.85
C ILE A 545 -3.56 13.46 -23.50
N SER A 546 -2.52 13.17 -24.29
CA SER A 546 -1.19 13.74 -24.13
C SER A 546 -0.52 13.93 -25.49
N GLY A 547 -0.40 15.18 -25.94
CA GLY A 547 0.19 15.51 -27.24
C GLY A 547 -0.52 14.80 -28.40
N SER A 548 0.19 13.91 -29.09
CA SER A 548 -0.32 13.10 -30.21
C SER A 548 -0.83 11.71 -29.79
N THR A 549 -0.87 11.43 -28.48
CA THR A 549 -1.33 10.16 -27.92
C THR A 549 -2.61 10.36 -27.13
N SER A 550 -3.44 9.33 -27.07
CA SER A 550 -4.55 9.27 -26.13
C SER A 550 -4.86 7.85 -25.71
N ILE A 551 -5.57 7.71 -24.60
CA ILE A 551 -6.11 6.46 -24.07
C ILE A 551 -7.63 6.63 -23.98
N GLY A 552 -8.40 5.75 -24.61
CA GLY A 552 -9.85 5.64 -24.42
C GLY A 552 -10.20 4.57 -23.38
N MET A 553 -11.15 4.87 -22.50
CA MET A 553 -11.61 4.04 -21.37
C MET A 553 -13.14 4.13 -21.27
N ASP A 554 -13.82 3.84 -22.38
CA ASP A 554 -15.21 4.26 -22.57
C ASP A 554 -16.25 3.22 -22.13
N GLN A 555 -15.84 1.97 -21.84
CA GLN A 555 -16.77 0.93 -21.41
C GLN A 555 -16.38 0.35 -20.07
N TYR A 556 -17.34 0.40 -19.14
CA TYR A 556 -17.29 -0.25 -17.84
C TYR A 556 -18.40 -1.28 -17.75
N ASP A 557 -18.26 -2.26 -16.86
CA ASP A 557 -19.39 -3.12 -16.51
C ASP A 557 -20.26 -2.52 -15.40
N ALA A 558 -21.32 -3.24 -15.02
CA ALA A 558 -22.25 -2.81 -13.97
C ALA A 558 -21.62 -2.74 -12.56
N MET A 559 -20.46 -3.38 -12.35
CA MET A 559 -19.65 -3.27 -11.14
C MET A 559 -18.66 -2.10 -11.21
N GLY A 560 -18.54 -1.46 -12.38
CA GLY A 560 -17.66 -0.33 -12.61
C GLY A 560 -16.22 -0.72 -12.97
N ARG A 561 -15.97 -1.97 -13.35
CA ARG A 561 -14.66 -2.44 -13.83
C ARG A 561 -14.49 -2.08 -15.30
N LEU A 562 -13.29 -1.67 -15.70
CA LEU A 562 -13.01 -1.19 -17.07
C LEU A 562 -12.96 -2.36 -18.05
N GLN A 563 -13.75 -2.34 -19.11
CA GLN A 563 -13.81 -3.40 -20.12
C GLN A 563 -13.03 -3.09 -21.39
N THR A 564 -12.79 -1.82 -21.72
CA THR A 564 -12.10 -1.44 -22.96
C THR A 564 -10.94 -0.53 -22.68
N TYR A 565 -9.88 -0.68 -23.47
CA TYR A 565 -8.68 0.12 -23.34
C TYR A 565 -8.08 0.41 -24.73
N ASP A 566 -8.28 1.64 -25.20
CA ASP A 566 -7.87 2.06 -26.54
C ASP A 566 -6.60 2.89 -26.51
N THR A 567 -5.45 2.29 -26.81
CA THR A 567 -4.21 3.04 -26.99
C THR A 567 -4.21 3.71 -28.37
N VAL A 568 -4.09 5.04 -28.42
CA VAL A 568 -3.99 5.80 -29.66
C VAL A 568 -2.61 6.42 -29.78
N VAL A 569 -1.87 6.05 -30.82
CA VAL A 569 -0.55 6.60 -31.14
C VAL A 569 -0.53 7.01 -32.61
N SER A 570 -0.10 8.25 -32.91
CA SER A 570 -0.01 8.75 -34.29
C SER A 570 -1.31 8.60 -35.10
N SER A 571 -2.47 8.81 -34.45
CA SER A 571 -3.83 8.62 -35.00
C SER A 571 -4.23 7.18 -35.34
N GLN A 572 -3.43 6.18 -34.99
CA GLN A 572 -3.80 4.77 -35.05
C GLN A 572 -4.31 4.32 -33.69
N THR A 573 -5.45 3.64 -33.67
CA THR A 573 -6.02 3.02 -32.46
C THR A 573 -5.62 1.55 -32.39
N TYR A 574 -5.24 1.12 -31.19
CA TYR A 574 -4.96 -0.26 -30.82
C TYR A 574 -5.93 -0.65 -29.70
N HIS A 575 -6.97 -1.39 -30.09
CA HIS A 575 -8.08 -1.76 -29.22
C HIS A 575 -7.74 -3.01 -28.42
N THR A 576 -8.07 -2.99 -27.12
CA THR A 576 -8.15 -4.19 -26.30
C THR A 576 -9.47 -4.18 -25.54
N SER A 577 -9.97 -5.37 -25.23
CA SER A 577 -11.16 -5.52 -24.41
C SER A 577 -11.10 -6.73 -23.49
N LEU A 578 -11.79 -6.63 -22.36
CA LEU A 578 -11.84 -7.64 -21.31
C LEU A 578 -13.29 -7.91 -20.87
N ARG A 579 -13.53 -9.13 -20.44
CA ARG A 579 -14.75 -9.49 -19.70
C ARG A 579 -14.40 -10.14 -18.38
N TYR A 580 -15.26 -9.91 -17.40
CA TYR A 580 -15.06 -10.35 -16.05
C TYR A 580 -16.16 -11.31 -15.60
N ASP A 581 -15.80 -12.23 -14.73
CA ASP A 581 -16.76 -13.02 -13.98
C ASP A 581 -17.43 -12.21 -12.84
N TYR A 582 -18.24 -12.87 -12.01
CA TYR A 582 -18.92 -12.21 -10.88
C TYR A 582 -18.03 -11.99 -9.65
N LEU A 583 -16.84 -12.59 -9.57
CA LEU A 583 -15.88 -12.33 -8.48
C LEU A 583 -14.99 -11.13 -8.76
N GLY A 584 -14.77 -10.81 -10.03
CA GLY A 584 -13.73 -9.85 -10.35
C GLY A 584 -12.85 -10.27 -11.51
N ASP A 585 -12.73 -11.55 -11.78
CA ASP A 585 -11.59 -12.08 -12.49
C ASP A 585 -11.81 -12.01 -14.00
N ALA A 586 -10.77 -11.62 -14.75
CA ALA A 586 -10.84 -11.57 -16.20
C ALA A 586 -10.99 -12.99 -16.76
N GLU A 587 -12.08 -13.26 -17.46
CA GLU A 587 -12.38 -14.57 -18.06
C GLU A 587 -12.12 -14.59 -19.58
N TRP A 588 -11.97 -13.43 -20.19
CA TRP A 588 -11.73 -13.29 -21.63
C TRP A 588 -11.04 -11.96 -21.95
N GLU A 589 -10.15 -11.99 -22.94
CA GLU A 589 -9.42 -10.83 -23.47
C GLU A 589 -9.35 -10.84 -25.00
N GLU A 590 -9.56 -9.70 -25.64
CA GLU A 590 -9.24 -9.47 -27.06
C GLU A 590 -8.04 -8.52 -27.20
N LEU A 591 -7.07 -8.94 -28.01
CA LEU A 591 -5.85 -8.22 -28.32
C LEU A 591 -5.99 -7.39 -29.62
N PRO A 592 -5.10 -6.41 -29.87
CA PRO A 592 -5.24 -5.50 -31.01
C PRO A 592 -5.13 -6.15 -32.39
N ASP A 593 -4.58 -7.37 -32.47
CA ASP A 593 -4.49 -8.16 -33.70
C ASP A 593 -5.73 -9.05 -33.95
N GLY A 594 -6.69 -9.05 -33.01
CA GLY A 594 -7.91 -9.88 -33.01
C GLY A 594 -7.74 -11.25 -32.38
N ARG A 595 -6.61 -11.54 -31.72
CA ARG A 595 -6.47 -12.75 -30.90
C ARG A 595 -7.37 -12.64 -29.67
N GLU A 596 -8.07 -13.73 -29.37
CA GLU A 596 -8.93 -13.85 -28.20
C GLU A 596 -8.35 -14.89 -27.24
N ILE A 597 -8.10 -14.47 -26.00
CA ILE A 597 -7.61 -15.30 -24.90
C ILE A 597 -8.75 -15.62 -23.96
N ASP A 598 -9.06 -16.91 -23.79
CA ASP A 598 -9.96 -17.36 -22.73
C ASP A 598 -9.17 -17.67 -21.47
N ALA A 599 -9.69 -17.24 -20.33
CA ALA A 599 -9.16 -17.56 -19.01
C ALA A 599 -10.21 -18.28 -18.17
N THR A 600 -9.79 -19.30 -17.45
CA THR A 600 -10.60 -19.86 -16.36
C THR A 600 -9.83 -19.80 -15.06
N THR A 601 -10.56 -19.62 -13.98
CA THR A 601 -10.04 -19.57 -12.62
C THR A 601 -10.32 -20.86 -11.86
N ASP A 602 -9.62 -21.07 -10.76
CA ASP A 602 -9.99 -22.08 -9.77
C ASP A 602 -11.09 -21.58 -8.82
N TYR A 603 -11.42 -22.35 -7.77
CA TYR A 603 -12.48 -21.99 -6.82
C TYR A 603 -12.14 -20.76 -5.96
N GLU A 604 -10.92 -20.24 -6.03
CA GLU A 604 -10.44 -19.07 -5.30
C GLU A 604 -10.14 -17.90 -6.23
N GLY A 605 -10.53 -17.98 -7.51
CA GLY A 605 -10.33 -16.92 -8.49
C GLY A 605 -8.94 -16.90 -9.12
N ARG A 606 -8.09 -17.89 -8.86
CA ARG A 606 -6.70 -17.91 -9.37
C ARG A 606 -6.65 -18.45 -10.79
N ALA A 607 -5.81 -17.88 -11.67
CA ALA A 607 -5.64 -18.36 -13.03
C ALA A 607 -5.37 -19.88 -13.08
N LYS A 608 -6.14 -20.59 -13.88
CA LYS A 608 -6.03 -22.06 -13.98
C LYS A 608 -5.73 -22.50 -15.40
N PHE A 609 -6.41 -21.96 -16.39
CA PHE A 609 -6.26 -22.36 -17.79
C PHE A 609 -6.34 -21.13 -18.69
N LEU A 610 -5.50 -21.10 -19.73
CA LEU A 610 -5.43 -20.02 -20.71
C LEU A 610 -5.32 -20.61 -22.12
N SER A 611 -6.18 -20.18 -23.04
CA SER A 611 -6.17 -20.69 -24.42
C SER A 611 -6.49 -19.62 -25.46
N ASP A 612 -6.06 -19.89 -26.69
CA ASP A 612 -6.37 -19.07 -27.85
C ASP A 612 -7.63 -19.59 -28.58
N GLN A 613 -8.68 -18.77 -28.62
CA GLN A 613 -9.89 -19.12 -29.36
C GLN A 613 -9.70 -19.12 -30.88
N THR A 614 -8.83 -18.27 -31.42
CA THR A 614 -8.62 -18.09 -32.85
C THR A 614 -7.73 -19.20 -33.41
N ALA A 615 -6.61 -19.51 -32.74
CA ALA A 615 -5.65 -20.49 -33.21
C ALA A 615 -5.86 -21.91 -32.65
N LYS A 616 -6.73 -22.09 -31.65
CA LYS A 616 -7.14 -23.39 -31.07
C LYS A 616 -5.99 -24.20 -30.48
N TYR A 617 -5.11 -23.57 -29.71
CA TYR A 617 -4.16 -24.24 -28.84
C TYR A 617 -4.08 -23.55 -27.48
N ASP A 618 -3.68 -24.31 -26.46
CA ASP A 618 -3.65 -23.86 -25.07
C ASP A 618 -2.28 -23.23 -24.78
N PHE A 619 -2.23 -22.11 -24.03
CA PHE A 619 -0.99 -21.57 -23.48
C PHE A 619 -0.69 -22.18 -22.11
N LEU A 620 -1.75 -22.46 -21.35
CA LEU A 620 -1.68 -23.01 -20.01
C LEU A 620 -2.79 -24.05 -19.84
N HIS A 621 -2.42 -25.31 -19.57
CA HIS A 621 -3.37 -26.41 -19.37
C HIS A 621 -3.93 -26.43 -17.94
N TYR A 622 -3.07 -26.26 -16.93
CA TYR A 622 -3.50 -26.09 -15.54
C TYR A 622 -2.45 -25.34 -14.71
N ARG A 623 -2.92 -24.75 -13.61
CA ARG A 623 -2.12 -24.34 -12.46
C ARG A 623 -2.67 -24.93 -11.17
N THR A 624 -1.78 -25.18 -10.23
CA THR A 624 -2.11 -25.47 -8.84
C THR A 624 -1.29 -24.57 -7.93
N TYR A 625 -1.82 -24.34 -6.74
CA TYR A 625 -1.28 -23.39 -5.80
C TYR A 625 -1.08 -24.04 -4.43
N SER A 626 -0.10 -23.54 -3.71
CA SER A 626 0.06 -23.78 -2.29
C SER A 626 -1.11 -23.17 -1.50
N PRO A 627 -1.34 -23.59 -0.24
CA PRO A 627 -2.37 -22.99 0.62
C PRO A 627 -2.16 -21.49 0.88
N ALA A 628 -0.95 -20.98 0.63
CA ALA A 628 -0.61 -19.57 0.77
C ALA A 628 -0.83 -18.77 -0.52
N GLY A 629 -1.33 -19.41 -1.59
CA GLY A 629 -1.57 -18.77 -2.88
C GLY A 629 -0.36 -18.73 -3.82
N GLY A 630 0.84 -19.08 -3.36
CA GLY A 630 2.01 -19.21 -4.24
C GLY A 630 1.88 -20.39 -5.20
N LEU A 631 2.35 -20.25 -6.44
CA LEU A 631 2.31 -21.30 -7.47
C LEU A 631 3.00 -22.57 -6.96
N SER A 632 2.43 -23.76 -7.15
CA SER A 632 3.08 -25.04 -6.85
C SER A 632 3.39 -25.85 -8.10
N GLU A 633 2.49 -25.84 -9.09
CA GLU A 633 2.66 -26.57 -10.34
C GLU A 633 1.94 -25.86 -11.48
N GLU A 634 2.52 -25.86 -12.67
CA GLU A 634 1.88 -25.36 -13.89
C GLU A 634 2.25 -26.20 -15.12
N GLU A 635 1.27 -26.53 -15.96
CA GLU A 635 1.50 -27.20 -17.25
C GLU A 635 1.31 -26.22 -18.40
N PHE A 636 2.37 -26.00 -19.16
CA PHE A 636 2.39 -25.12 -20.33
C PHE A 636 1.78 -25.80 -21.56
N GLY A 637 1.40 -24.99 -22.55
CA GLY A 637 0.87 -25.47 -23.83
C GLY A 637 1.79 -26.39 -24.64
N ASN A 638 3.11 -26.31 -24.40
CA ASN A 638 4.11 -27.19 -25.02
C ASN A 638 4.33 -28.53 -24.27
N GLY A 639 3.54 -28.81 -23.23
CA GLY A 639 3.58 -30.06 -22.45
C GLY A 639 4.74 -30.15 -21.45
N LEU A 640 5.46 -29.05 -21.21
CA LEU A 640 6.37 -28.94 -20.07
C LEU A 640 5.59 -28.59 -18.81
N VAL A 641 6.10 -29.04 -17.66
CA VAL A 641 5.54 -28.72 -16.34
C VAL A 641 6.58 -28.01 -15.48
N GLY A 642 6.17 -26.85 -14.96
CA GLY A 642 6.88 -26.08 -13.94
C GLY A 642 6.46 -26.51 -12.54
N TYR A 643 7.43 -26.58 -11.62
CA TYR A 643 7.23 -26.90 -10.20
C TYR A 643 7.92 -25.86 -9.32
N VAL A 644 7.25 -25.49 -8.23
CA VAL A 644 7.84 -24.69 -7.15
C VAL A 644 7.66 -25.41 -5.82
N ASP A 645 8.77 -25.77 -5.19
CA ASP A 645 8.78 -26.37 -3.86
C ASP A 645 9.08 -25.31 -2.80
N TYR A 646 8.42 -25.41 -1.64
CA TYR A 646 8.55 -24.46 -0.54
C TYR A 646 9.12 -25.11 0.72
N ASN A 647 9.87 -24.34 1.52
CA ASN A 647 10.25 -24.76 2.88
C ASN A 647 9.10 -24.57 3.88
N SER A 648 9.36 -24.87 5.16
CA SER A 648 8.38 -24.70 6.23
C SER A 648 8.05 -23.24 6.57
N ARG A 649 8.75 -22.26 5.97
CA ARG A 649 8.45 -20.81 6.04
C ARG A 649 7.76 -20.29 4.79
N LEU A 650 7.31 -21.18 3.90
CA LEU A 650 6.70 -20.83 2.61
C LEU A 650 7.61 -20.03 1.68
N GLN A 651 8.93 -20.20 1.79
CA GLN A 651 9.90 -19.64 0.84
C GLN A 651 10.20 -20.67 -0.26
N PRO A 652 10.26 -20.26 -1.55
CA PRO A 652 10.66 -21.14 -2.64
C PRO A 652 12.07 -21.69 -2.42
N VAL A 653 12.24 -23.01 -2.42
CA VAL A 653 13.54 -23.69 -2.31
C VAL A 653 13.96 -24.39 -3.60
N GLN A 654 13.01 -24.64 -4.51
CA GLN A 654 13.30 -25.21 -5.81
C GLN A 654 12.31 -24.69 -6.85
N ILE A 655 12.81 -24.28 -8.01
CA ILE A 655 12.01 -23.90 -9.18
C ILE A 655 12.53 -24.71 -10.37
N SER A 656 11.66 -25.46 -11.03
CA SER A 656 12.11 -26.44 -12.02
C SER A 656 11.11 -26.69 -13.13
N VAL A 657 11.60 -26.97 -14.34
CA VAL A 657 10.78 -27.14 -15.56
C VAL A 657 11.26 -28.36 -16.33
N LYS A 658 10.37 -29.30 -16.62
CA LYS A 658 10.69 -30.55 -17.35
C LYS A 658 9.50 -31.11 -18.11
N ASN A 659 9.74 -32.08 -19.00
CA ASN A 659 8.68 -32.93 -19.53
C ASN A 659 8.41 -34.07 -18.53
N PRO A 660 7.23 -34.14 -17.87
CA PRO A 660 6.94 -35.18 -16.88
C PRO A 660 6.65 -36.54 -17.50
N SER A 661 6.33 -36.60 -18.81
CA SER A 661 5.97 -37.83 -19.52
C SER A 661 7.20 -38.69 -19.88
N ASP A 662 8.40 -38.12 -19.82
CA ASP A 662 9.66 -38.84 -20.01
C ASP A 662 10.54 -38.67 -18.76
N PRO A 663 10.71 -39.72 -17.93
CA PRO A 663 11.41 -39.64 -16.66
C PRO A 663 12.94 -39.61 -16.81
N SER A 664 13.48 -39.52 -18.03
CA SER A 664 14.92 -39.39 -18.23
C SER A 664 15.43 -37.99 -17.87
N ASP A 665 16.62 -37.91 -17.28
CA ASP A 665 17.22 -36.64 -16.83
C ASP A 665 17.50 -35.65 -17.99
N ASN A 666 17.37 -36.01 -19.26
CA ASN A 666 17.59 -35.11 -20.40
C ASN A 666 16.38 -34.19 -20.72
N THR A 667 15.29 -34.29 -19.95
CA THR A 667 14.02 -33.58 -20.19
C THR A 667 13.89 -32.27 -19.44
N TRP A 668 14.82 -31.96 -18.53
CA TRP A 668 14.84 -30.68 -17.83
C TRP A 668 15.18 -29.53 -18.76
N ARG A 669 14.58 -28.37 -18.49
CA ARG A 669 14.88 -27.07 -19.13
C ARG A 669 15.45 -26.07 -18.13
N MET A 670 14.98 -26.16 -16.88
CA MET A 670 15.44 -25.40 -15.73
C MET A 670 15.35 -26.28 -14.48
N ASN A 671 16.33 -26.18 -13.57
CA ASN A 671 16.28 -26.80 -12.25
C ASN A 671 17.13 -25.99 -11.27
N LEU A 672 16.51 -25.00 -10.64
CA LEU A 672 17.13 -24.02 -9.77
C LEU A 672 16.83 -24.37 -8.31
N SER A 673 17.86 -24.60 -7.51
CA SER A 673 17.73 -24.71 -6.06
C SER A 673 18.11 -23.40 -5.37
N ILE A 674 17.31 -22.97 -4.41
CA ILE A 674 17.44 -21.71 -3.68
C ILE A 674 17.74 -22.03 -2.22
N GLY A 675 18.81 -21.46 -1.68
CA GLY A 675 19.21 -21.67 -0.29
C GLY A 675 19.19 -20.39 0.53
N TYR A 676 18.68 -20.47 1.75
CA TYR A 676 18.54 -19.35 2.70
C TYR A 676 19.46 -19.46 3.93
N THR A 677 19.95 -20.66 4.23
CA THR A 677 20.73 -20.88 5.46
C THR A 677 22.23 -20.67 5.24
N GLU A 678 22.81 -19.73 5.99
CA GLU A 678 24.26 -19.51 6.01
C GLU A 678 25.02 -20.68 6.66
N ALA A 679 26.14 -21.07 6.05
CA ALA A 679 26.96 -22.17 6.55
C ALA A 679 27.61 -21.82 7.90
N GLY A 680 27.39 -22.65 8.91
CA GLY A 680 28.02 -22.53 10.23
C GLY A 680 27.19 -21.80 11.30
N VAL A 681 25.99 -21.34 10.95
CA VAL A 681 25.05 -20.65 11.86
C VAL A 681 23.72 -21.41 11.84
N GLN A 682 23.38 -22.12 12.92
CA GLN A 682 22.26 -23.06 12.95
C GLN A 682 20.85 -22.40 12.91
N THR A 683 20.74 -21.09 12.78
CA THR A 683 19.48 -20.31 12.77
C THR A 683 19.36 -19.32 11.59
N ALA A 684 20.21 -19.44 10.57
CA ALA A 684 20.48 -18.37 9.61
C ALA A 684 19.41 -18.08 8.53
N ASP A 685 18.23 -18.70 8.55
CA ASP A 685 17.16 -18.30 7.63
C ASP A 685 16.51 -17.00 8.14
N ASN A 686 17.16 -15.88 7.82
CA ASN A 686 16.61 -14.55 8.04
C ASN A 686 15.92 -14.00 6.78
N GLY A 687 15.66 -14.85 5.77
CA GLY A 687 15.03 -14.48 4.50
C GLY A 687 15.99 -14.18 3.34
N ASN A 688 17.29 -13.99 3.61
CA ASN A 688 18.27 -13.74 2.56
C ASN A 688 18.54 -14.97 1.69
N VAL A 689 18.64 -14.79 0.38
CA VAL A 689 19.06 -15.85 -0.54
C VAL A 689 20.59 -15.92 -0.56
N VAL A 690 21.18 -16.98 0.00
CA VAL A 690 22.64 -17.16 0.12
C VAL A 690 23.24 -17.99 -1.02
N SER A 691 22.40 -18.76 -1.73
CA SER A 691 22.82 -19.56 -2.87
C SER A 691 21.71 -19.76 -3.90
N LEU A 692 22.10 -19.74 -5.17
CA LEU A 692 21.28 -20.19 -6.30
C LEU A 692 22.09 -21.26 -7.04
N THR A 693 21.62 -22.49 -7.04
CA THR A 693 22.37 -23.65 -7.57
C THR A 693 21.68 -24.22 -8.79
N ASP A 694 22.40 -24.36 -9.91
CA ASP A 694 21.95 -25.11 -11.08
C ASP A 694 22.09 -26.61 -10.80
N ALA A 695 20.96 -27.27 -10.56
CA ALA A 695 20.90 -28.70 -10.33
C ALA A 695 21.01 -29.54 -11.62
N LEU A 696 21.09 -28.90 -12.81
CA LEU A 696 21.50 -29.55 -14.06
C LEU A 696 23.02 -29.79 -14.13
N GLY A 697 23.75 -29.44 -13.07
CA GLY A 697 25.13 -29.87 -12.87
C GLY A 697 26.17 -29.03 -13.61
N ASN A 698 25.81 -27.85 -14.13
CA ASN A 698 26.82 -26.89 -14.56
C ASN A 698 27.24 -26.03 -13.37
N ALA A 699 28.28 -26.48 -12.65
CA ALA A 699 28.83 -25.72 -11.52
C ALA A 699 29.27 -24.29 -11.89
N SER A 700 29.49 -23.98 -13.18
CA SER A 700 29.77 -22.63 -13.67
C SER A 700 28.57 -21.67 -13.57
N GLN A 701 27.40 -22.16 -13.19
CA GLN A 701 26.17 -21.38 -13.06
C GLN A 701 25.71 -21.27 -11.60
N ASN A 702 26.46 -21.81 -10.64
CA ASN A 702 26.10 -21.75 -9.23
C ASN A 702 26.55 -20.41 -8.62
N TYR A 703 25.65 -19.79 -7.87
CA TYR A 703 25.81 -18.51 -7.19
C TYR A 703 26.05 -18.75 -5.70
N THR A 704 26.98 -17.99 -5.14
CA THR A 704 27.15 -17.86 -3.69
C THR A 704 27.13 -16.38 -3.35
N MET A 705 26.34 -16.01 -2.34
CA MET A 705 26.07 -14.64 -1.95
C MET A 705 26.30 -14.48 -0.45
N ASN A 706 26.88 -13.36 -0.05
CA ASN A 706 27.06 -13.00 1.35
C ASN A 706 26.54 -11.58 1.56
N TYR A 707 26.01 -11.33 2.76
CA TYR A 707 25.37 -10.09 3.14
C TYR A 707 26.14 -9.39 4.25
N ASP A 708 25.98 -8.07 4.36
CA ASP A 708 26.48 -7.31 5.51
C ASP A 708 25.48 -7.35 6.68
N HIS A 709 25.78 -6.64 7.78
CA HIS A 709 24.92 -6.59 8.96
C HIS A 709 23.62 -5.79 8.75
N LEU A 710 23.47 -5.10 7.62
CA LEU A 710 22.26 -4.40 7.21
C LEU A 710 21.47 -5.22 6.18
N ASN A 711 21.78 -6.52 6.04
CA ASN A 711 21.18 -7.41 5.04
C ASN A 711 21.43 -7.02 3.58
N ARG A 712 22.40 -6.13 3.28
CA ARG A 712 22.71 -5.72 1.91
C ARG A 712 23.69 -6.69 1.26
N LEU A 713 23.58 -6.91 -0.05
CA LEU A 713 24.46 -7.86 -0.76
C LEU A 713 25.92 -7.37 -0.74
N LEU A 714 26.75 -7.95 0.13
CA LEU A 714 28.15 -7.59 0.33
C LEU A 714 29.07 -8.24 -0.70
N SER A 715 28.76 -9.46 -1.12
CA SER A 715 29.51 -10.13 -2.17
C SER A 715 28.72 -11.19 -2.90
N TRP A 716 29.17 -11.46 -4.11
CA TRP A 716 28.64 -12.53 -4.94
C TRP A 716 29.76 -13.22 -5.71
N SER A 717 29.62 -14.52 -5.94
CA SER A 717 30.46 -15.27 -6.87
C SER A 717 29.64 -16.25 -7.68
N MET A 718 30.09 -16.51 -8.90
CA MET A 718 29.59 -17.59 -9.73
C MET A 718 30.72 -18.51 -10.17
N GLY A 719 30.41 -19.79 -10.40
CA GLY A 719 31.36 -20.68 -11.06
C GLY A 719 31.78 -20.12 -12.43
N GLY A 720 32.97 -20.48 -12.92
CA GLY A 720 33.47 -19.95 -14.20
C GLY A 720 34.30 -18.66 -14.09
N GLY A 721 34.52 -18.12 -12.87
CA GLY A 721 35.62 -17.18 -12.59
C GLY A 721 35.21 -15.76 -12.18
N THR A 722 33.91 -15.48 -12.08
CA THR A 722 33.42 -14.18 -11.58
C THR A 722 33.22 -14.21 -10.08
N SER A 723 33.79 -13.23 -9.38
CA SER A 723 33.65 -13.03 -7.94
C SER A 723 33.78 -11.54 -7.65
N CYS A 724 32.74 -10.94 -7.10
CA CYS A 724 32.60 -9.52 -6.83
C CYS A 724 32.44 -9.29 -5.33
N GLN A 725 33.20 -8.33 -4.81
CA GLN A 725 33.08 -7.81 -3.46
C GLN A 725 32.63 -6.36 -3.57
N PHE A 726 31.49 -6.05 -2.96
CA PHE A 726 30.91 -4.73 -3.02
C PHE A 726 31.46 -3.85 -1.88
N ALA A 727 31.46 -2.54 -2.10
CA ALA A 727 31.66 -1.52 -1.09
C ALA A 727 30.36 -0.72 -1.04
N ILE A 728 29.67 -0.76 0.09
CA ILE A 728 28.42 -0.03 0.28
C ILE A 728 28.65 1.00 1.37
N ASP A 729 28.44 2.28 1.05
CA ASP A 729 28.58 3.35 2.02
C ASP A 729 27.36 3.45 2.96
N GLN A 730 27.38 4.45 3.85
CA GLN A 730 26.30 4.68 4.82
C GLN A 730 24.98 5.16 4.18
N TYR A 731 25.05 5.66 2.94
CA TYR A 731 23.91 6.15 2.16
C TYR A 731 23.38 5.06 1.22
N GLY A 732 23.94 3.85 1.24
CA GLY A 732 23.51 2.77 0.35
C GLY A 732 24.02 2.88 -1.08
N ASN A 733 25.00 3.74 -1.39
CA ASN A 733 25.61 3.74 -2.72
C ASN A 733 26.48 2.49 -2.91
N LEU A 734 26.25 1.79 -4.02
CA LEU A 734 26.91 0.53 -4.32
C LEU A 734 28.14 0.74 -5.22
N GLY A 735 29.34 0.43 -4.70
CA GLY A 735 30.60 0.38 -5.44
C GLY A 735 31.25 -1.00 -5.42
N LEU A 736 32.38 -1.15 -6.10
CA LEU A 736 33.19 -2.38 -6.10
C LEU A 736 34.45 -2.19 -5.24
N SER A 737 34.65 -3.04 -4.23
CA SER A 737 35.87 -3.02 -3.41
C SER A 737 37.00 -3.85 -4.04
N SER A 738 36.65 -5.03 -4.56
CA SER A 738 37.57 -5.94 -5.24
C SER A 738 36.80 -7.00 -6.03
N GLY A 739 37.49 -7.73 -6.91
CA GLY A 739 36.86 -8.83 -7.63
C GLY A 739 37.54 -9.20 -8.94
N SER A 740 37.06 -10.26 -9.55
CA SER A 740 37.43 -10.74 -10.89
C SER A 740 36.15 -10.98 -11.68
N GLY A 741 36.14 -10.66 -12.98
CA GLY A 741 34.97 -10.87 -13.84
C GLY A 741 33.77 -9.95 -13.54
N CYS A 742 33.97 -8.90 -12.74
CA CYS A 742 32.94 -7.91 -12.37
C CYS A 742 32.96 -6.74 -13.34
N ALA A 743 32.21 -6.84 -14.43
CA ALA A 743 32.12 -5.75 -15.41
C ALA A 743 31.31 -4.54 -14.89
N MET A 744 30.39 -4.77 -13.93
CA MET A 744 29.62 -3.72 -13.26
C MET A 744 30.48 -2.88 -12.31
N LEU A 745 30.06 -1.64 -12.07
CA LEU A 745 30.58 -0.76 -11.00
C LEU A 745 32.08 -0.41 -11.05
N SER A 746 32.76 -0.69 -12.17
CA SER A 746 34.21 -0.52 -12.25
C SER A 746 34.62 0.95 -12.18
N GLY A 747 35.31 1.33 -11.09
CA GLY A 747 35.84 2.68 -10.91
C GLY A 747 34.79 3.75 -10.56
N LEU A 748 33.60 3.34 -10.11
CA LEU A 748 32.58 4.29 -9.66
C LEU A 748 32.92 4.85 -8.27
N SER A 749 32.58 6.12 -8.07
CA SER A 749 32.60 6.81 -6.78
C SER A 749 31.45 7.80 -6.74
N PHE A 750 31.01 8.21 -5.55
CA PHE A 750 29.79 9.00 -5.36
C PHE A 750 30.09 10.32 -4.64
N ASN A 751 29.35 11.37 -4.99
CA ASN A 751 29.42 12.68 -4.34
C ASN A 751 28.38 12.80 -3.20
N GLY A 752 28.30 13.96 -2.54
CA GLY A 752 27.35 14.21 -1.45
C GLY A 752 25.87 14.37 -1.85
N ASN A 753 25.55 14.16 -3.13
CA ASN A 753 24.19 14.10 -3.67
C ASN A 753 23.86 12.68 -4.15
N ASN A 754 24.62 11.67 -3.70
CA ASN A 754 24.50 10.26 -4.13
C ASN A 754 24.64 10.04 -5.65
N GLN A 755 25.25 11.00 -6.37
CA GLN A 755 25.47 10.96 -7.82
C GLN A 755 26.86 10.40 -8.17
N ILE A 756 26.99 9.74 -9.32
CA ILE A 756 28.25 9.17 -9.79
C ILE A 756 29.22 10.29 -10.19
N VAL A 757 30.44 10.27 -9.64
CA VAL A 757 31.50 11.23 -9.97
C VAL A 757 31.98 11.03 -11.41
N GLY A 758 32.00 12.12 -12.18
CA GLY A 758 32.38 12.15 -13.59
C GLY A 758 31.19 12.14 -14.55
N TYR A 759 30.03 11.66 -14.07
CA TYR A 759 28.78 11.78 -14.81
C TYR A 759 28.20 13.18 -14.58
N THR A 760 27.25 13.58 -15.42
CA THR A 760 26.53 14.86 -15.24
C THR A 760 25.05 14.62 -15.05
N TYR A 761 24.43 15.47 -14.24
CA TYR A 761 23.03 15.37 -13.84
C TYR A 761 22.37 16.74 -13.96
N ASP A 762 21.06 16.78 -14.13
CA ASP A 762 20.29 18.01 -14.02
C ASP A 762 20.08 18.41 -12.54
N ALA A 763 19.41 19.54 -12.28
CA ALA A 763 19.21 20.00 -10.90
C ALA A 763 18.23 19.12 -10.10
N SER A 764 17.38 18.35 -10.77
CA SER A 764 16.48 17.35 -10.18
C SER A 764 17.11 15.96 -10.05
N GLY A 765 18.37 15.79 -10.46
CA GLY A 765 19.10 14.53 -10.32
C GLY A 765 18.97 13.57 -11.50
N ASP A 766 18.38 13.96 -12.64
CA ASP A 766 18.31 13.08 -13.80
C ASP A 766 19.68 12.96 -14.49
N LEU A 767 20.12 11.73 -14.79
CA LEU A 767 21.39 11.48 -15.47
C LEU A 767 21.41 12.09 -16.89
N LEU A 768 22.25 13.08 -17.15
CA LEU A 768 22.39 13.72 -18.46
C LEU A 768 23.44 13.06 -19.34
N THR A 769 24.63 12.80 -18.79
CA THR A 769 25.74 12.17 -19.54
C THR A 769 26.54 11.21 -18.68
N ASP A 770 26.94 10.09 -19.27
CA ASP A 770 27.86 9.13 -18.65
C ASP A 770 29.32 9.32 -19.14
N ASN A 771 30.25 8.54 -18.57
CA ASN A 771 31.66 8.55 -19.00
C ASN A 771 31.91 7.82 -20.33
N ALA A 772 30.93 7.07 -20.85
CA ALA A 772 31.00 6.44 -22.17
C ALA A 772 30.66 7.43 -23.30
N GLY A 773 30.20 8.64 -22.95
CA GLY A 773 29.79 9.68 -23.88
C GLY A 773 28.31 9.57 -24.30
N SER A 774 27.53 8.74 -23.61
CA SER A 774 26.09 8.68 -23.80
C SER A 774 25.44 9.97 -23.31
N ASN A 775 24.36 10.38 -23.97
CA ASN A 775 23.57 11.56 -23.61
C ASN A 775 22.09 11.16 -23.51
N TYR A 776 21.42 11.67 -22.49
CA TYR A 776 20.02 11.38 -22.20
C TYR A 776 19.23 12.69 -22.12
N ALA A 777 18.05 12.71 -22.74
CA ALA A 777 17.16 13.85 -22.73
C ALA A 777 15.85 13.51 -22.02
N TRP A 778 15.55 14.25 -20.96
CA TRP A 778 14.44 14.03 -20.04
C TRP A 778 13.42 15.15 -20.19
N ASP A 779 12.14 14.79 -20.07
CA ASP A 779 11.06 15.77 -19.98
C ASP A 779 10.83 16.24 -18.52
N GLY A 780 9.88 17.15 -18.33
CA GLY A 780 9.42 17.64 -17.03
C GLY A 780 8.85 16.60 -16.07
N ASN A 781 8.59 15.37 -16.51
CA ASN A 781 8.19 14.25 -15.64
C ASN A 781 9.37 13.30 -15.34
N SER A 782 10.61 13.69 -15.67
CA SER A 782 11.79 12.83 -15.61
C SER A 782 11.62 11.53 -16.43
N GLN A 783 10.89 11.59 -17.55
CA GLN A 783 10.79 10.49 -18.51
C GLN A 783 11.85 10.63 -19.62
N LEU A 784 12.54 9.54 -19.96
CA LEU A 784 13.57 9.55 -20.99
C LEU A 784 12.92 9.71 -22.37
N VAL A 785 13.03 10.85 -23.02
CA VAL A 785 12.40 11.10 -24.33
C VAL A 785 13.35 10.84 -25.49
N ASN A 786 14.64 11.20 -25.36
CA ASN A 786 15.65 10.91 -26.39
C ASN A 786 16.95 10.44 -25.74
N PHE A 787 17.73 9.65 -26.48
CA PHE A 787 19.07 9.27 -26.07
C PHE A 787 20.02 9.16 -27.25
N TYR A 788 21.31 9.27 -26.95
CA TYR A 788 22.42 8.98 -27.85
C TYR A 788 23.45 8.17 -27.08
N THR A 789 23.68 6.92 -27.47
CA THR A 789 24.80 6.10 -27.00
C THR A 789 25.86 6.04 -28.10
N GLY A 790 27.11 5.67 -27.79
CA GLY A 790 28.23 5.59 -28.75
C GLY A 790 28.09 4.56 -29.89
N GLY A 791 26.86 4.24 -30.30
CA GLY A 791 26.50 3.30 -31.36
C GLY A 791 25.02 3.35 -31.78
N ALA A 792 24.12 3.97 -31.00
CA ALA A 792 22.69 4.05 -31.31
C ALA A 792 22.08 5.39 -30.87
N SER A 793 20.96 5.77 -31.49
CA SER A 793 20.15 6.90 -31.07
C SER A 793 18.68 6.59 -31.24
N GLY A 794 17.85 7.07 -30.33
CA GLY A 794 16.42 6.81 -30.39
C GLY A 794 15.59 7.75 -29.52
N SER A 795 14.29 7.55 -29.60
CA SER A 795 13.27 8.31 -28.88
C SER A 795 12.20 7.39 -28.27
N TYR A 796 11.63 7.82 -27.16
CA TYR A 796 10.50 7.17 -26.50
C TYR A 796 9.31 8.13 -26.39
N VAL A 797 8.10 7.61 -26.54
CA VAL A 797 6.84 8.36 -26.38
C VAL A 797 6.04 7.74 -25.24
N TYR A 798 5.48 8.61 -24.40
CA TYR A 798 4.69 8.24 -23.23
C TYR A 798 3.27 8.76 -23.36
N ASP A 799 2.32 8.03 -22.78
CA ASP A 799 0.94 8.47 -22.64
C ASP A 799 0.74 9.42 -21.46
N GLY A 800 -0.45 10.00 -21.33
CA GLY A 800 -0.77 10.92 -20.23
C GLY A 800 -0.87 10.26 -18.85
N LEU A 801 -0.72 8.94 -18.75
CA LEU A 801 -0.59 8.16 -17.51
C LEU A 801 0.87 7.76 -17.24
N LEU A 802 1.82 8.42 -17.91
CA LEU A 802 3.27 8.26 -17.73
C LEU A 802 3.80 6.88 -18.14
N ARG A 803 3.14 6.16 -19.05
CA ARG A 803 3.61 4.84 -19.53
C ARG A 803 4.12 4.94 -20.95
N ARG A 804 5.20 4.22 -21.26
CA ARG A 804 5.74 4.15 -22.63
C ARG A 804 4.73 3.48 -23.55
N VAL A 805 4.43 4.13 -24.67
CA VAL A 805 3.55 3.63 -25.75
C VAL A 805 4.27 3.47 -27.08
N GLU A 806 5.42 4.13 -27.28
CA GLU A 806 6.25 3.96 -28.48
C GLU A 806 7.74 4.00 -28.13
N LYS A 807 8.54 3.20 -28.84
CA LYS A 807 9.98 3.41 -28.98
C LYS A 807 10.40 3.44 -30.45
N ALA A 808 11.35 4.30 -30.78
CA ALA A 808 11.94 4.37 -32.09
C ALA A 808 13.47 4.48 -31.98
N ALA A 809 14.20 3.49 -32.47
CA ALA A 809 15.66 3.46 -32.47
C ALA A 809 16.18 2.71 -33.70
N ASP A 810 17.31 3.15 -34.29
CA ASP A 810 17.96 2.48 -35.42
C ASP A 810 17.02 2.15 -36.61
N SER A 811 16.07 3.05 -36.91
CA SER A 811 15.01 2.87 -37.94
C SER A 811 13.99 1.75 -37.65
N VAL A 812 13.94 1.26 -36.41
CA VAL A 812 12.93 0.33 -35.91
C VAL A 812 11.99 1.08 -34.99
N THR A 813 10.68 0.98 -35.27
CA THR A 813 9.64 1.52 -34.38
C THR A 813 8.83 0.38 -33.80
N THR A 814 8.64 0.42 -32.47
CA THR A 814 7.80 -0.50 -31.72
C THR A 814 6.74 0.28 -30.96
N VAL A 815 5.47 -0.06 -31.19
CA VAL A 815 4.32 0.48 -30.44
C VAL A 815 3.86 -0.55 -29.42
N TYR A 816 3.42 -0.10 -28.24
CA TYR A 816 2.95 -0.96 -27.15
C TYR A 816 1.46 -0.70 -26.85
N ALA A 817 0.67 -1.77 -26.82
CA ALA A 817 -0.73 -1.74 -26.42
C ALA A 817 -0.91 -2.37 -25.04
N ARG A 818 -1.92 -1.88 -24.30
CA ARG A 818 -2.23 -2.35 -22.95
C ARG A 818 -3.67 -2.80 -22.85
N ASP A 819 -3.94 -3.63 -21.85
CA ASP A 819 -5.28 -4.03 -21.44
C ASP A 819 -5.87 -3.09 -20.39
N ALA A 820 -7.13 -3.33 -20.02
CA ALA A 820 -7.79 -2.56 -18.96
C ALA A 820 -7.20 -2.81 -17.55
N LEU A 821 -6.36 -3.84 -17.39
CA LEU A 821 -5.61 -4.14 -16.16
C LEU A 821 -4.26 -3.40 -16.10
N GLY A 822 -3.85 -2.73 -17.18
CA GLY A 822 -2.61 -1.97 -17.27
C GLY A 822 -1.39 -2.74 -17.77
N ASN A 823 -1.53 -4.03 -18.10
CA ASN A 823 -0.46 -4.89 -18.61
C ASN A 823 -0.09 -4.52 -20.06
N VAL A 824 1.17 -4.69 -20.46
CA VAL A 824 1.52 -4.65 -21.89
C VAL A 824 1.16 -5.99 -22.50
N VAL A 825 0.10 -6.03 -23.31
CA VAL A 825 -0.46 -7.26 -23.88
C VAL A 825 -0.14 -7.46 -25.35
N ALA A 826 0.30 -6.41 -26.04
CA ALA A 826 0.82 -6.53 -27.39
C ALA A 826 1.88 -5.47 -27.71
N SER A 827 2.78 -5.80 -28.64
CA SER A 827 3.66 -4.84 -29.28
C SER A 827 3.69 -5.02 -30.79
N LEU A 828 3.85 -3.92 -31.53
CA LEU A 828 3.92 -3.91 -32.98
C LEU A 828 5.26 -3.34 -33.42
N THR A 829 6.17 -4.20 -33.89
CA THR A 829 7.51 -3.81 -34.36
C THR A 829 7.59 -3.93 -35.88
N ASN A 830 7.74 -2.80 -36.60
CA ASN A 830 7.83 -2.77 -38.07
C ASN A 830 6.74 -3.62 -38.79
N GLY A 831 5.52 -3.61 -38.26
CA GLY A 831 4.38 -4.36 -38.82
C GLY A 831 4.26 -5.82 -38.37
N VAL A 832 5.13 -6.28 -37.47
CA VAL A 832 5.07 -7.62 -36.86
C VAL A 832 4.55 -7.52 -35.43
N TRP A 833 3.48 -8.25 -35.15
CA TRP A 833 2.90 -8.35 -33.82
C TRP A 833 3.70 -9.28 -32.91
N THR A 834 3.78 -8.91 -31.64
CA THR A 834 4.13 -9.80 -30.53
C THR A 834 3.06 -9.66 -29.47
N ASP A 835 2.28 -10.71 -29.26
CA ASP A 835 1.23 -10.77 -28.24
C ASP A 835 1.81 -11.36 -26.95
N TYR A 836 1.47 -10.80 -25.81
CA TYR A 836 1.94 -11.25 -24.50
C TYR A 836 0.79 -11.84 -23.71
N VAL A 837 0.95 -13.08 -23.26
CA VAL A 837 -0.07 -13.79 -22.47
C VAL A 837 0.30 -13.68 -21.00
N TRP A 838 -0.61 -13.12 -20.22
CA TRP A 838 -0.46 -12.92 -18.79
C TRP A 838 -1.33 -13.91 -18.02
N ALA A 839 -0.76 -14.53 -17.00
CA ALA A 839 -1.53 -15.21 -15.99
C ALA A 839 -1.86 -14.19 -14.89
N ASN A 840 -3.09 -13.69 -14.93
CA ASN A 840 -3.56 -12.72 -13.97
C ASN A 840 -3.82 -13.40 -12.60
N PRO A 841 -3.31 -12.84 -11.49
CA PRO A 841 -3.57 -13.35 -10.15
C PRO A 841 -5.04 -13.10 -9.75
N PRO A 842 -5.56 -13.85 -8.75
CA PRO A 842 -6.93 -13.70 -8.26
C PRO A 842 -7.22 -12.28 -7.74
N GLY A 843 -8.45 -11.81 -7.93
CA GLY A 843 -8.89 -10.51 -7.45
C GLY A 843 -8.54 -9.35 -8.40
N ALA A 844 -8.25 -9.65 -9.67
CA ALA A 844 -8.01 -8.65 -10.71
C ALA A 844 -9.17 -7.64 -10.84
N GLY A 845 -10.38 -7.99 -10.42
CA GLY A 845 -11.55 -7.11 -10.47
C GLY A 845 -11.70 -6.11 -9.34
N ASN A 846 -10.87 -6.19 -8.29
CA ASN A 846 -10.74 -5.09 -7.33
C ASN A 846 -9.59 -4.13 -7.72
N ARG A 847 -8.93 -4.37 -8.87
CA ARG A 847 -7.94 -3.46 -9.43
C ARG A 847 -8.68 -2.34 -10.12
N MET A 848 -8.56 -1.14 -9.56
CA MET A 848 -8.95 0.07 -10.27
C MET A 848 -8.05 0.21 -11.50
N ALA A 849 -8.66 0.58 -12.62
CA ALA A 849 -7.96 0.85 -13.86
C ALA A 849 -6.76 1.78 -13.59
N ALA A 850 -5.59 1.38 -14.08
CA ALA A 850 -4.31 2.10 -14.03
C ALA A 850 -3.36 1.85 -12.85
N ALA A 851 -3.61 0.91 -11.93
CA ALA A 851 -2.53 0.46 -11.02
C ALA A 851 -1.32 -0.11 -11.80
N PRO A 852 -0.07 0.07 -11.32
CA PRO A 852 1.08 -0.64 -11.90
C PRO A 852 0.81 -2.15 -11.91
N ALA A 853 1.40 -2.87 -12.88
CA ALA A 853 1.35 -4.33 -12.90
C ALA A 853 1.72 -4.83 -11.50
N SER A 854 0.79 -5.54 -10.86
CA SER A 854 1.06 -6.17 -9.56
C SER A 854 2.27 -7.07 -9.69
N PRO A 855 3.09 -7.17 -8.64
CA PRO A 855 4.21 -8.12 -8.59
C PRO A 855 3.78 -9.57 -8.85
N ASP A 856 2.47 -9.86 -8.78
CA ASP A 856 1.88 -11.20 -8.97
C ASP A 856 1.32 -11.43 -10.37
N ALA A 857 1.27 -10.41 -11.26
CA ALA A 857 0.93 -10.61 -12.66
C ALA A 857 2.14 -11.17 -13.41
N GLU A 858 2.04 -12.43 -13.84
CA GLU A 858 3.15 -13.13 -14.48
C GLU A 858 2.92 -13.24 -15.98
N ARG A 859 3.91 -12.82 -16.78
CA ARG A 859 3.92 -13.07 -18.22
C ARG A 859 4.40 -14.49 -18.50
N ILE A 860 3.49 -15.34 -18.97
CA ILE A 860 3.77 -16.77 -19.17
C ILE A 860 4.25 -17.10 -20.58
N ALA A 861 3.79 -16.34 -21.57
CA ALA A 861 4.11 -16.61 -22.96
C ALA A 861 4.11 -15.35 -23.84
N ALA A 862 4.75 -15.45 -24.99
CA ALA A 862 4.64 -14.49 -26.08
C ALA A 862 4.41 -15.20 -27.40
N VAL A 863 3.57 -14.62 -28.26
CA VAL A 863 3.31 -15.10 -29.63
C VAL A 863 3.84 -14.08 -30.62
N VAL A 864 4.86 -14.45 -31.39
CA VAL A 864 5.48 -13.57 -32.39
C VAL A 864 4.94 -13.88 -33.78
N GLY A 865 4.43 -12.87 -34.47
CA GLY A 865 3.82 -12.95 -35.79
C GLY A 865 2.30 -13.03 -35.76
N SER A 866 1.66 -12.68 -36.88
CA SER A 866 0.19 -12.65 -37.00
C SER A 866 -0.44 -14.05 -37.10
N GLY A 867 -1.58 -14.27 -36.45
CA GLY A 867 -2.34 -15.52 -36.52
C GLY A 867 -1.77 -16.60 -35.59
N VAL A 868 -1.39 -17.77 -36.13
CA VAL A 868 -0.86 -18.88 -35.30
C VAL A 868 0.46 -18.49 -34.60
N GLY A 869 1.31 -17.68 -35.24
CA GLY A 869 2.57 -17.16 -34.69
C GLY A 869 3.58 -18.24 -34.26
N THR A 870 4.71 -17.80 -33.71
CA THR A 870 5.67 -18.66 -32.97
C THR A 870 5.51 -18.36 -31.48
N VAL A 871 5.34 -19.41 -30.67
CA VAL A 871 5.06 -19.27 -29.24
C VAL A 871 6.34 -19.48 -28.44
N TYR A 872 6.61 -18.57 -27.52
CA TYR A 872 7.70 -18.66 -26.56
C TYR A 872 7.13 -18.67 -25.14
N TYR A 873 7.54 -19.61 -24.32
CA TYR A 873 7.18 -19.70 -22.91
C TYR A 873 8.33 -19.20 -22.04
N PHE A 874 8.01 -18.35 -21.06
CA PHE A 874 8.98 -17.78 -20.13
C PHE A 874 9.05 -18.62 -18.86
N HIS A 875 10.26 -18.93 -18.42
CA HIS A 875 10.51 -19.65 -17.17
C HIS A 875 11.36 -18.76 -16.26
N THR A 876 10.79 -18.34 -15.13
CA THR A 876 11.33 -17.30 -14.25
C THR A 876 11.94 -17.88 -12.98
N ASP A 877 12.80 -17.10 -12.31
CA ASP A 877 13.22 -17.38 -10.94
C ASP A 877 12.29 -16.73 -9.91
N GLN A 878 12.65 -16.81 -8.62
CA GLN A 878 11.82 -16.32 -7.52
C GLN A 878 11.55 -14.81 -7.52
N VAL A 879 12.30 -14.02 -8.30
CA VAL A 879 12.09 -12.57 -8.44
C VAL A 879 11.59 -12.20 -9.84
N GLY A 880 11.11 -13.18 -10.61
CA GLY A 880 10.55 -12.97 -11.95
C GLY A 880 11.59 -12.79 -13.06
N THR A 881 12.89 -13.01 -12.80
CA THR A 881 13.91 -12.92 -13.85
C THR A 881 13.81 -14.12 -14.78
N THR A 882 13.72 -13.88 -16.09
CA THR A 882 13.64 -14.96 -17.08
C THR A 882 14.94 -15.75 -17.12
N ARG A 883 14.89 -17.03 -16.74
CA ARG A 883 16.05 -17.94 -16.69
C ARG A 883 16.12 -18.92 -17.86
N ALA A 884 14.98 -19.31 -18.41
CA ALA A 884 14.90 -20.11 -19.61
C ALA A 884 13.72 -19.67 -20.47
N VAL A 885 13.81 -19.94 -21.78
CA VAL A 885 12.72 -19.70 -22.73
C VAL A 885 12.58 -20.92 -23.61
N THR A 886 11.37 -21.44 -23.75
CA THR A 886 11.13 -22.63 -24.59
C THR A 886 10.19 -22.33 -25.74
N ASP A 887 10.44 -22.95 -26.90
CA ASP A 887 9.55 -22.89 -28.07
C ASP A 887 8.30 -23.78 -27.90
N GLU A 888 7.44 -23.80 -28.92
CA GLU A 888 6.22 -24.61 -28.98
C GLU A 888 6.49 -26.13 -28.95
N ASN A 889 7.72 -26.55 -29.27
CA ASN A 889 8.14 -27.95 -29.24
C ASN A 889 8.80 -28.32 -27.90
N GLY A 890 8.85 -27.37 -26.96
CA GLY A 890 9.50 -27.52 -25.68
C GLY A 890 11.03 -27.55 -25.78
N ASN A 891 11.65 -27.01 -26.83
CA ASN A 891 13.11 -26.85 -26.89
C ASN A 891 13.51 -25.53 -26.22
N ASN A 892 14.59 -25.54 -25.45
CA ASN A 892 15.14 -24.30 -24.89
C ASN A 892 15.80 -23.47 -26.01
N VAL A 893 15.33 -22.25 -26.20
CA VAL A 893 15.83 -21.30 -27.21
C VAL A 893 16.74 -20.22 -26.59
N ALA A 894 16.90 -20.22 -25.26
CA ALA A 894 17.99 -19.51 -24.61
C ALA A 894 19.29 -20.29 -24.82
N THR A 895 20.28 -19.67 -25.47
CA THR A 895 21.57 -20.32 -25.74
C THR A 895 22.63 -19.80 -24.76
N CYS A 896 22.96 -20.64 -23.77
CA CYS A 896 24.09 -20.48 -22.85
C CYS A 896 24.98 -21.74 -22.89
N GLY A 897 26.13 -21.73 -22.20
CA GLY A 897 27.00 -22.90 -22.08
C GLY A 897 26.27 -24.11 -21.49
N GLN A 898 25.70 -24.95 -22.35
CA GLN A 898 24.93 -26.14 -21.99
C GLN A 898 25.84 -27.19 -21.37
N ASN A 899 25.34 -27.88 -20.34
CA ASN A 899 26.00 -29.08 -19.85
C ASN A 899 25.87 -30.18 -20.92
N ALA A 900 26.97 -30.82 -21.33
CA ALA A 900 26.95 -31.89 -22.33
C ALA A 900 26.05 -33.08 -21.93
N THR A 901 25.80 -33.25 -20.63
CA THR A 901 24.87 -34.25 -20.09
C THR A 901 23.40 -33.85 -20.26
N TYR A 902 23.10 -32.55 -20.30
CA TYR A 902 21.76 -31.96 -20.42
C TYR A 902 21.67 -31.07 -21.66
N PRO A 903 21.63 -31.65 -22.87
CA PRO A 903 21.74 -30.91 -24.13
C PRO A 903 20.57 -29.96 -24.41
N ASN A 904 19.44 -30.13 -23.72
CA ASN A 904 18.28 -29.24 -23.80
C ASN A 904 18.16 -28.30 -22.58
N GLY A 905 19.03 -28.47 -21.58
CA GLY A 905 19.07 -27.64 -20.38
C GLY A 905 20.00 -26.45 -20.59
N SER A 906 19.47 -25.24 -20.43
CA SER A 906 20.24 -24.01 -20.53
C SER A 906 19.67 -22.97 -19.59
N PHE A 907 20.55 -22.27 -18.87
CA PHE A 907 20.19 -21.28 -17.87
C PHE A 907 20.81 -19.95 -18.25
N LEU A 908 20.00 -18.90 -18.38
CA LEU A 908 20.48 -17.53 -18.53
C LEU A 908 21.14 -17.09 -17.23
N THR A 909 22.42 -16.75 -17.33
CA THR A 909 23.20 -16.23 -16.21
C THR A 909 23.12 -14.71 -16.17
N TYR A 910 22.73 -14.19 -15.02
CA TYR A 910 22.65 -12.76 -14.72
C TYR A 910 23.44 -12.50 -13.45
N GLY A 911 24.17 -11.39 -13.39
CA GLY A 911 24.59 -10.87 -12.10
C GLY A 911 23.38 -10.54 -11.21
N PRO A 912 23.58 -10.42 -9.89
CA PRO A 912 22.49 -10.18 -8.94
C PRO A 912 21.68 -8.92 -9.25
N PHE A 913 22.29 -7.91 -9.88
CA PHE A 913 21.67 -6.65 -10.27
C PHE A 913 21.21 -6.60 -11.74
N GLY A 914 20.99 -7.76 -12.38
CA GLY A 914 20.38 -7.85 -13.70
C GLY A 914 21.31 -7.73 -14.90
N MET A 915 22.62 -7.60 -14.68
CA MET A 915 23.59 -7.60 -15.79
C MET A 915 23.64 -8.98 -16.47
N PRO A 916 23.46 -9.09 -17.80
CA PRO A 916 23.63 -10.37 -18.49
C PRO A 916 25.10 -10.78 -18.49
N THR A 917 25.40 -12.03 -18.12
CA THR A 917 26.76 -12.57 -18.12
C THR A 917 26.90 -13.71 -19.11
N GLY A 918 27.80 -13.58 -20.09
CA GLY A 918 28.26 -14.70 -20.94
C GLY A 918 27.24 -15.35 -21.89
N CYS A 919 25.99 -14.89 -21.94
CA CYS A 919 24.94 -15.43 -22.80
C CYS A 919 24.40 -14.42 -23.80
N THR A 920 23.87 -14.90 -24.93
CA THR A 920 23.16 -14.06 -25.92
C THR A 920 21.77 -14.64 -26.12
N GLN A 921 20.73 -13.84 -25.90
CA GLN A 921 19.35 -14.20 -26.22
C GLN A 921 18.84 -13.30 -27.35
N THR A 922 18.23 -13.90 -28.37
CA THR A 922 17.65 -13.17 -29.52
C THR A 922 16.13 -13.31 -29.60
N ALA A 923 15.52 -14.16 -28.77
CA ALA A 923 14.10 -14.49 -28.85
C ALA A 923 13.19 -13.50 -28.11
N THR A 924 13.68 -12.83 -27.06
CA THR A 924 12.88 -11.90 -26.26
C THR A 924 13.75 -10.80 -25.63
N PRO A 925 13.24 -9.56 -25.52
CA PRO A 925 13.89 -8.51 -24.74
C PRO A 925 13.48 -8.52 -23.25
N ILE A 926 12.67 -9.49 -22.82
CA ILE A 926 12.09 -9.57 -21.48
C ILE A 926 13.00 -10.41 -20.59
N LEU A 927 13.74 -9.75 -19.70
CA LEU A 927 14.91 -10.34 -19.04
C LEU A 927 14.81 -10.22 -17.51
N PHE A 928 15.49 -9.22 -16.94
CA PHE A 928 15.61 -9.00 -15.50
C PHE A 928 14.25 -8.62 -14.91
N THR A 929 13.84 -9.39 -13.91
CA THR A 929 12.57 -9.23 -13.17
C THR A 929 11.33 -9.00 -14.06
N GLY A 930 11.29 -9.62 -15.24
CA GLY A 930 10.16 -9.51 -16.18
C GLY A 930 10.09 -8.21 -16.99
N HIS A 931 11.10 -7.35 -16.89
CA HIS A 931 11.16 -6.07 -17.61
C HIS A 931 11.95 -6.15 -18.92
N GLU A 932 11.60 -5.24 -19.83
CA GLU A 932 12.23 -5.13 -21.13
C GLU A 932 13.59 -4.44 -21.03
N LEU A 933 14.67 -5.09 -21.48
CA LEU A 933 15.97 -4.46 -21.69
C LEU A 933 15.99 -3.78 -23.07
N ASP A 934 16.10 -2.45 -23.08
CA ASP A 934 16.28 -1.69 -24.32
C ASP A 934 17.75 -1.78 -24.75
N SER A 935 18.06 -2.71 -25.66
CA SER A 935 19.43 -2.97 -26.13
C SER A 935 20.16 -1.73 -26.69
N GLU A 936 19.40 -0.78 -27.23
CA GLU A 936 19.88 0.45 -27.85
C GLU A 936 20.39 1.49 -26.84
N SER A 937 19.79 1.54 -25.66
CA SER A 937 20.17 2.45 -24.56
C SER A 937 20.90 1.73 -23.43
N ASN A 938 20.85 0.40 -23.41
CA ASN A 938 21.33 -0.48 -22.35
C ASN A 938 20.65 -0.21 -20.98
N LEU A 939 19.39 0.25 -21.02
CA LEU A 939 18.57 0.52 -19.84
C LEU A 939 17.34 -0.40 -19.84
N SER A 940 16.97 -0.91 -18.67
CA SER A 940 15.72 -1.65 -18.52
C SER A 940 14.54 -0.69 -18.32
N GLN A 941 13.44 -0.95 -19.03
CA GLN A 941 12.20 -0.19 -18.96
C GLN A 941 11.34 -0.67 -17.78
N PHE A 942 11.22 0.18 -16.77
CA PHE A 942 10.17 0.10 -15.75
C PHE A 942 9.12 1.17 -16.05
N GLN A 943 7.96 1.11 -15.40
CA GLN A 943 6.87 2.03 -15.68
C GLN A 943 7.28 3.50 -15.49
N TYR A 944 7.88 3.81 -14.34
CA TYR A 944 8.19 5.19 -13.94
C TYR A 944 9.66 5.56 -14.07
N ARG A 945 10.57 4.59 -14.15
CA ARG A 945 12.02 4.83 -14.18
C ARG A 945 12.74 3.96 -15.20
N LYS A 946 13.98 4.34 -15.51
CA LYS A 946 14.94 3.53 -16.27
C LYS A 946 15.99 2.99 -15.33
N TYR A 947 16.24 1.69 -15.41
CA TYR A 947 17.24 1.01 -14.58
C TYR A 947 18.52 0.73 -15.36
N ALA A 948 19.66 1.08 -14.79
CA ALA A 948 20.97 0.89 -15.39
C ALA A 948 21.70 -0.29 -14.70
N ALA A 949 21.65 -1.47 -15.33
CA ALA A 949 22.14 -2.71 -14.73
C ALA A 949 23.68 -2.77 -14.56
N LEU A 950 24.45 -2.01 -15.35
CA LEU A 950 25.91 -1.92 -15.22
C LEU A 950 26.35 -1.07 -14.02
N GLU A 951 25.54 -0.07 -13.69
CA GLU A 951 25.70 0.82 -12.54
C GLU A 951 24.89 0.36 -11.32
N ALA A 952 24.07 -0.68 -11.48
CA ALA A 952 23.21 -1.29 -10.47
C ALA A 952 22.28 -0.29 -9.75
N ARG A 953 21.76 0.69 -10.50
CA ARG A 953 20.97 1.78 -9.91
C ARG A 953 20.01 2.42 -10.90
N TRP A 954 19.10 3.23 -10.39
CA TRP A 954 18.18 4.03 -11.19
C TRP A 954 18.89 5.20 -11.88
N ALA A 955 18.45 5.54 -13.10
CA ALA A 955 18.99 6.67 -13.86
C ALA A 955 18.48 8.05 -13.37
N THR A 956 17.41 8.04 -12.57
CA THR A 956 16.78 9.22 -11.96
C THR A 956 16.43 8.90 -10.50
N PRO A 957 16.32 9.90 -9.61
CA PRO A 957 15.72 9.71 -8.29
C PRO A 957 14.30 9.12 -8.39
N ASP A 958 13.88 8.38 -7.35
CA ASP A 958 12.51 7.91 -7.21
C ASP A 958 11.49 9.06 -7.27
N PRO A 959 10.56 9.06 -8.24
CA PRO A 959 9.54 10.11 -8.37
C PRO A 959 8.45 10.02 -7.30
N ALA A 960 8.31 8.87 -6.62
CA ALA A 960 7.41 8.74 -5.47
C ALA A 960 8.11 9.02 -4.15
N GLY A 961 9.45 9.11 -4.14
CA GLY A 961 10.28 9.18 -2.94
C GLY A 961 10.23 10.52 -2.21
N VAL A 962 11.37 10.81 -1.57
CA VAL A 962 11.71 11.90 -0.64
C VAL A 962 11.23 13.32 -0.97
N ASN A 963 10.74 13.58 -2.18
CA ASN A 963 10.53 14.95 -2.66
C ASN A 963 9.12 15.49 -2.46
N GLY A 964 8.07 14.72 -2.15
CA GLY A 964 6.71 15.29 -2.14
C GLY A 964 5.58 14.50 -1.51
N PRO A 965 4.38 15.13 -1.34
CA PRO A 965 3.13 14.41 -1.17
C PRO A 965 2.99 13.34 -2.26
N PRO A 966 2.28 12.22 -2.03
CA PRO A 966 1.96 11.31 -3.13
C PRO A 966 1.34 12.15 -4.26
N ALA A 967 2.05 12.23 -5.39
CA ALA A 967 1.57 12.96 -6.55
C ALA A 967 0.12 12.51 -6.81
N PRO A 968 -0.83 13.42 -7.12
CA PRO A 968 -2.20 13.05 -7.41
C PRO A 968 -2.15 12.02 -8.53
N SER A 969 -2.31 10.76 -8.14
CA SER A 969 -2.10 9.66 -9.05
C SER A 969 -3.16 9.82 -10.11
N PRO A 970 -2.82 9.82 -11.40
CA PRO A 970 -3.82 9.66 -12.44
C PRO A 970 -4.62 8.35 -12.24
N ASN A 971 -4.03 7.40 -11.49
CA ASN A 971 -4.60 6.11 -11.12
C ASN A 971 -5.26 6.16 -9.71
N GLY A 972 -5.22 7.32 -9.06
CA GLY A 972 -5.87 7.64 -7.80
C GLY A 972 -7.35 7.83 -8.06
N PHE A 973 -8.04 6.72 -8.31
CA PHE A 973 -9.48 6.64 -8.35
C PHE A 973 -10.13 6.58 -6.95
N ASP A 974 -9.46 7.12 -5.94
CA ASP A 974 -10.15 7.58 -4.74
C ASP A 974 -10.61 9.01 -5.09
N LEU A 975 -11.75 9.23 -5.74
CA LEU A 975 -13.07 8.77 -5.34
C LEU A 975 -13.91 8.44 -6.60
N GLY A 976 -14.16 7.16 -6.86
CA GLY A 976 -15.57 6.82 -7.05
C GLY A 976 -16.30 7.31 -5.79
N PRO A 977 -17.50 7.90 -5.86
CA PRO A 977 -18.22 8.24 -4.64
C PRO A 977 -18.28 6.97 -3.82
N ALA A 978 -17.65 7.01 -2.63
CA ALA A 978 -17.39 5.92 -1.70
C ALA A 978 -17.97 4.58 -2.15
N ALA A 979 -17.11 3.60 -2.43
CA ALA A 979 -17.43 2.17 -2.50
C ALA A 979 -18.88 1.88 -2.11
N ALA A 980 -19.79 1.86 -3.10
CA ALA A 980 -21.22 1.62 -2.90
C ALA A 980 -21.50 0.14 -2.62
N GLY A 981 -20.61 -0.51 -1.86
CA GLY A 981 -20.51 -1.95 -1.71
C GLY A 981 -19.91 -2.41 -0.39
N ALA A 982 -20.21 -1.75 0.74
CA ALA A 982 -20.28 -2.37 2.07
C ALA A 982 -20.86 -1.36 3.10
N PRO A 983 -21.58 -1.82 4.14
CA PRO A 983 -22.39 -0.97 5.02
C PRO A 983 -21.62 -0.46 6.24
N GLY A 984 -21.95 0.75 6.70
CA GLY A 984 -21.58 1.26 8.02
C GLY A 984 -20.74 2.53 7.98
N ASP A 985 -21.16 3.52 8.77
CA ASP A 985 -20.41 4.71 9.18
C ASP A 985 -20.37 5.89 8.19
N LEU A 986 -21.56 6.38 7.82
CA LEU A 986 -21.77 7.81 7.60
C LEU A 986 -22.70 8.35 8.70
N GLU A 987 -22.22 8.35 9.94
CA GLU A 987 -22.80 9.18 11.00
C GLU A 987 -22.57 10.67 10.66
N PRO A 988 -23.58 11.55 10.82
CA PRO A 988 -23.51 12.96 10.41
C PRO A 988 -22.75 13.89 11.37
N GLU A 989 -22.15 13.38 12.45
CA GLU A 989 -21.45 14.19 13.48
C GLU A 989 -19.92 14.28 13.27
N SER A 990 -19.34 13.62 12.27
CA SER A 990 -17.91 13.74 12.00
C SER A 990 -17.63 14.89 11.02
N PRO A 991 -16.85 15.93 11.38
CA PRO A 991 -16.32 16.86 10.40
C PRO A 991 -15.52 16.06 9.39
N VAL A 992 -15.64 16.47 8.13
CA VAL A 992 -14.99 15.85 6.99
C VAL A 992 -13.53 15.59 7.35
N ALA A 993 -13.16 14.31 7.35
CA ALA A 993 -11.81 13.90 7.61
C ALA A 993 -10.92 14.57 6.57
N SER A 994 -10.24 15.67 6.95
CA SER A 994 -8.91 15.89 6.41
C SER A 994 -8.17 14.61 6.67
N LEU A 995 -7.52 14.04 5.64
CA LEU A 995 -6.57 12.93 5.74
C LEU A 995 -6.02 12.83 7.17
N ALA A 996 -6.67 12.03 8.01
CA ALA A 996 -6.21 11.77 9.35
C ALA A 996 -5.16 10.69 9.17
N THR A 997 -3.99 11.14 8.70
CA THR A 997 -2.75 10.39 8.79
C THR A 997 -2.61 9.90 10.22
N LEU A 998 -2.31 8.61 10.38
CA LEU A 998 -2.03 7.96 11.67
C LEU A 998 -1.23 8.88 12.59
N PRO A 999 -1.59 9.00 13.89
CA PRO A 999 -0.70 9.64 14.86
C PRO A 999 0.57 8.79 14.95
N GLY A 1000 1.68 9.29 14.41
CA GLY A 1000 2.99 8.63 14.45
C GLY A 1000 3.61 8.31 13.08
N PHE A 1001 2.84 8.32 11.99
CA PHE A 1001 3.37 8.21 10.61
C PHE A 1001 2.66 9.23 9.71
N GLY A 1002 2.78 10.51 10.07
CA GLY A 1002 2.42 11.66 9.22
C GLY A 1002 3.47 11.90 8.13
N LEU A 1003 3.79 10.89 7.32
CA LEU A 1003 4.71 11.07 6.20
C LEU A 1003 3.91 11.35 4.93
N PRO A 1004 3.91 12.60 4.43
CA PRO A 1004 3.48 12.89 3.07
C PRO A 1004 4.42 12.25 2.04
N LEU A 1005 5.58 11.71 2.45
CA LEU A 1005 6.58 11.17 1.55
C LEU A 1005 6.20 9.75 1.14
N GLY A 1006 5.80 9.57 -0.12
CA GLY A 1006 5.71 8.24 -0.70
C GLY A 1006 7.09 7.57 -0.74
N GLY A 1007 7.13 6.24 -0.77
CA GLY A 1007 8.31 5.51 -1.22
C GLY A 1007 9.56 5.48 -0.32
N VAL A 1008 9.48 5.90 0.94
CA VAL A 1008 10.58 5.81 1.91
C VAL A 1008 10.09 5.12 3.19
N ASP A 1009 10.91 4.25 3.77
CA ASP A 1009 10.67 3.62 5.07
C ASP A 1009 11.65 4.20 6.11
N PRO A 1010 11.18 5.00 7.08
CA PRO A 1010 12.03 5.53 8.15
C PRO A 1010 12.71 4.46 9.02
N LEU A 1011 12.15 3.26 9.07
CA LEU A 1011 12.73 2.14 9.81
C LEU A 1011 13.86 1.46 9.03
N GLU A 1012 13.93 1.67 7.71
CA GLU A 1012 15.04 1.29 6.83
C GLU A 1012 15.73 2.53 6.23
N PRO A 1013 16.69 3.15 6.93
CA PRO A 1013 17.33 4.36 6.44
C PRO A 1013 18.02 4.27 5.07
N GLN A 1014 18.26 3.07 4.56
CA GLN A 1014 18.76 2.85 3.20
C GLN A 1014 17.77 3.31 2.11
N THR A 1015 16.47 3.40 2.44
CA THR A 1015 15.42 3.88 1.52
C THR A 1015 15.49 5.38 1.23
N TRP A 1016 16.24 6.15 2.04
CA TRP A 1016 16.46 7.58 1.80
C TRP A 1016 17.33 7.87 0.57
N ASN A 1017 18.04 6.88 0.02
CA ASN A 1017 18.77 7.02 -1.23
C ASN A 1017 17.88 6.64 -2.43
N PRO A 1018 17.35 7.63 -3.17
CA PRO A 1018 16.36 7.41 -4.21
C PRO A 1018 16.93 6.75 -5.49
N TYR A 1019 18.25 6.58 -5.59
CA TYR A 1019 18.88 5.89 -6.71
C TYR A 1019 19.08 4.39 -6.46
N ALA A 1020 19.05 3.92 -5.20
CA ALA A 1020 19.33 2.54 -4.87
C ALA A 1020 18.26 1.60 -5.43
N TYR A 1021 18.66 0.42 -5.90
CA TYR A 1021 17.74 -0.61 -6.36
C TYR A 1021 17.44 -1.57 -5.19
N VAL A 1022 16.20 -1.55 -4.70
CA VAL A 1022 15.65 -2.40 -3.64
C VAL A 1022 16.61 -2.61 -2.45
N GLY A 1023 17.09 -1.53 -1.82
CA GLY A 1023 17.98 -1.65 -0.65
C GLY A 1023 19.33 -2.34 -0.88
N ASN A 1024 19.74 -2.57 -2.14
CA ASN A 1024 20.87 -3.43 -2.51
C ASN A 1024 20.67 -4.93 -2.17
N THR A 1025 19.42 -5.42 -2.20
CA THR A 1025 19.02 -6.83 -1.98
C THR A 1025 18.24 -7.44 -3.17
N PRO A 1026 18.79 -7.37 -4.41
CA PRO A 1026 18.05 -7.60 -5.66
C PRO A 1026 17.68 -9.07 -5.97
N VAL A 1027 18.17 -10.00 -5.16
CA VAL A 1027 17.88 -11.44 -5.30
C VAL A 1027 16.74 -11.91 -4.41
N VAL A 1028 16.28 -11.01 -3.52
CA VAL A 1028 15.16 -11.24 -2.62
C VAL A 1028 13.97 -10.36 -3.00
N PHE A 1029 14.22 -9.10 -3.40
CA PHE A 1029 13.17 -8.16 -3.77
C PHE A 1029 13.22 -7.75 -5.23
N VAL A 1030 12.06 -7.27 -5.70
CA VAL A 1030 11.85 -6.68 -7.02
C VAL A 1030 11.12 -5.35 -6.84
N ASP A 1031 11.49 -4.34 -7.64
CA ASP A 1031 10.67 -3.13 -7.82
C ASP A 1031 9.79 -3.33 -9.07
N PRO A 1032 8.48 -3.62 -8.95
CA PRO A 1032 7.64 -3.96 -10.09
C PRO A 1032 7.38 -2.79 -11.05
N SER A 1033 7.61 -1.55 -10.63
CA SER A 1033 7.18 -0.37 -11.40
C SER A 1033 8.25 0.70 -11.60
N GLY A 1034 9.38 0.61 -10.91
CA GLY A 1034 10.34 1.70 -10.79
C GLY A 1034 9.83 2.77 -9.84
N ARG A 1035 9.02 2.42 -8.85
CA ARG A 1035 8.68 3.25 -7.69
C ARG A 1035 8.75 2.30 -6.53
N TRP A 1036 9.76 2.45 -5.69
CA TRP A 1036 9.89 1.56 -4.57
C TRP A 1036 9.02 2.11 -3.45
N TRP A 1037 7.89 1.45 -3.24
CA TRP A 1037 7.18 1.56 -1.98
C TRP A 1037 7.98 0.62 -1.09
N GLY A 1038 8.72 1.14 -0.10
CA GLY A 1038 9.42 0.29 0.86
C GLY A 1038 8.45 -0.69 1.53
N CYS A 1039 8.86 -1.36 2.60
CA CYS A 1039 7.90 -2.02 3.50
C CYS A 1039 7.05 -0.97 4.25
N VAL A 1040 6.54 0.07 3.56
CA VAL A 1040 5.46 0.91 4.06
C VAL A 1040 4.33 -0.06 4.31
N ALA A 1041 4.19 -0.45 5.56
CA ALA A 1041 3.06 -1.21 5.99
C ALA A 1041 1.85 -0.42 5.49
N MET A 1042 1.08 -1.00 4.56
CA MET A 1042 -0.36 -0.83 4.63
C MET A 1042 -0.81 -1.54 5.92
N SER A 1043 -0.35 -1.01 7.07
CA SER A 1043 -0.91 -1.29 8.36
C SER A 1043 -2.26 -0.59 8.35
N VAL A 1044 -3.25 -1.31 7.85
CA VAL A 1044 -4.62 -1.05 8.26
C VAL A 1044 -4.62 -1.23 9.77
N GLY A 1045 -4.47 -0.12 10.49
CA GLY A 1045 -4.36 -0.06 11.94
C GLY A 1045 -3.03 -0.57 12.48
N ALA A 1046 -2.04 0.31 12.60
CA ALA A 1046 -1.27 0.31 13.84
C ALA A 1046 -2.27 0.58 14.97
N LEU A 1047 -2.89 -0.49 15.49
CA LEU A 1047 -3.77 -0.43 16.63
C LEU A 1047 -2.94 0.14 17.78
N GLY A 1048 -3.26 1.37 18.16
CA GLY A 1048 -3.06 1.79 19.54
C GLY A 1048 -3.66 0.69 20.41
N PHE A 1049 -2.80 -0.01 21.14
CA PHE A 1049 -3.22 -1.04 22.09
C PHE A 1049 -4.00 -0.34 23.20
N GLY A 1050 -5.31 -0.29 23.05
CA GLY A 1050 -6.22 0.28 24.02
C GLY A 1050 -7.60 0.64 23.44
N LEU A 1051 -8.50 -0.35 23.47
CA LEU A 1051 -9.99 -0.29 23.54
C LEU A 1051 -10.65 -1.25 22.54
N ALA A 1052 -11.35 -2.22 23.11
CA ALA A 1052 -12.12 -3.24 22.42
C ALA A 1052 -13.43 -2.67 21.84
N GLY A 1053 -13.75 -3.12 20.63
CA GLY A 1053 -15.13 -3.25 20.15
C GLY A 1053 -15.56 -2.22 19.10
N LEU A 1054 -15.54 -2.62 17.82
CA LEU A 1054 -16.56 -2.31 16.83
C LEU A 1054 -16.44 -3.30 15.66
N ALA A 1055 -17.57 -3.88 15.28
CA ALA A 1055 -17.68 -4.95 14.31
C ALA A 1055 -17.79 -4.37 12.89
N THR A 1056 -16.78 -4.59 12.05
CA THR A 1056 -16.88 -4.32 10.61
C THR A 1056 -17.68 -5.44 9.92
N ALA A 1057 -18.51 -5.08 8.93
CA ALA A 1057 -19.46 -5.98 8.26
C ALA A 1057 -18.84 -7.06 7.35
N ASP A 1058 -17.52 -7.09 7.21
CA ASP A 1058 -16.79 -8.21 6.60
C ASP A 1058 -15.84 -8.86 7.62
N PRO A 1059 -16.15 -10.07 8.13
CA PRO A 1059 -15.30 -10.78 9.09
C PRO A 1059 -13.97 -11.28 8.47
N PHE A 1060 -13.78 -11.19 7.15
CA PHE A 1060 -12.56 -11.65 6.48
C PHE A 1060 -11.49 -10.55 6.37
N LEU A 1061 -11.88 -9.28 6.21
CA LEU A 1061 -10.94 -8.15 6.05
C LEU A 1061 -10.04 -7.91 7.28
N GLY A 1062 -10.52 -8.20 8.49
CA GLY A 1062 -9.79 -7.92 9.74
C GLY A 1062 -8.54 -8.77 10.04
N ALA A 1063 -8.19 -9.79 9.22
CA ALA A 1063 -6.98 -10.60 9.43
C ALA A 1063 -5.86 -10.39 8.41
N ILE A 1064 -6.08 -9.54 7.40
CA ILE A 1064 -4.97 -9.11 6.55
C ILE A 1064 -3.93 -8.37 7.42
N GLY A 1065 -4.36 -7.63 8.45
CA GLY A 1065 -3.47 -6.84 9.32
C GLY A 1065 -2.50 -7.62 10.23
N TRP A 1066 -2.78 -8.87 10.62
CA TRP A 1066 -1.92 -9.59 11.60
C TRP A 1066 -0.95 -10.59 10.94
N SER A 1067 -1.33 -11.25 9.84
CA SER A 1067 -0.36 -12.01 9.04
C SER A 1067 0.59 -11.08 8.27
N LEU A 1068 0.10 -9.89 7.87
CA LEU A 1068 0.94 -8.77 7.43
C LEU A 1068 1.80 -8.21 8.55
N GLY A 1069 1.43 -8.36 9.84
CA GLY A 1069 2.27 -7.88 10.95
C GLY A 1069 3.57 -8.68 11.08
N ALA A 1070 3.51 -10.01 10.95
CA ALA A 1070 4.70 -10.87 10.91
C ALA A 1070 5.46 -10.75 9.57
N HIS A 1071 4.75 -10.62 8.45
CA HIS A 1071 5.38 -10.34 7.15
C HIS A 1071 5.97 -8.94 7.07
N ALA A 1072 5.42 -7.94 7.75
CA ALA A 1072 5.97 -6.59 7.83
C ALA A 1072 7.24 -6.63 8.67
N LEU A 1073 7.23 -7.18 9.89
CA LEU A 1073 8.45 -7.37 10.69
C LEU A 1073 9.52 -8.20 9.95
N ALA A 1074 9.13 -9.18 9.13
CA ALA A 1074 10.06 -9.93 8.28
C ALA A 1074 10.55 -9.12 7.06
N CYS A 1075 9.68 -8.33 6.42
CA CYS A 1075 10.00 -7.44 5.30
C CYS A 1075 11.03 -6.38 5.71
N HIS A 1076 10.84 -5.76 6.89
CA HIS A 1076 11.76 -4.79 7.50
C HIS A 1076 13.13 -5.38 7.90
N PHE A 1077 13.31 -6.71 7.86
CA PHE A 1077 14.59 -7.34 8.19
C PHE A 1077 15.27 -8.01 7.02
N VAL A 1078 14.53 -8.24 5.94
CA VAL A 1078 15.10 -8.74 4.70
C VAL A 1078 15.57 -7.57 3.83
N MET A 1079 14.93 -6.39 3.94
CA MET A 1079 15.34 -5.14 3.26
C MET A 1079 16.60 -4.52 3.84
#